data_AF-A0A8T0G1M0-F1
#
_entry.id   AF-A0A8T0G1M0-F1
#
_cell.length_a   1.000
_cell.length_b   1.000
_cell.length_c   1.000
_cell.angle_alpha   90.00
_cell.angle_beta   90.00
_cell.angle_gamma   90.00
#
_symmetry.space_group_name_H-M   'P 1'
#
loop_
_entity.id
_entity.type
_entity.pdbx_description
1 polymer ?
#
loop_
_entity_poly.entity_id
_entity_poly.type
_entity_poly.pdbx_seq_one_letter_code
_entity_poly.pdbx_strand_id
1 'polypeptide(L)'
;MLFGAFNLEIRNLFNGKTTIGDPIYAVEFVKFILVSPKLILENTKLLLVQTLFRHGDRSPLAIYPGDPNNATCCPEGLGKLSLLGRRQQYAVGKYLRSRYEDFITSNPNEISVNSSDSDRCLRSAEANIASLYAPEGMWKFEEGLDWQPIPVHYIPYAQDKFLSFPSCPRAADEAMALFESDEVQSFFQNNQKSFDDLSQHAGFNVTKGLNVMAFYDTLKAEPYWTLLEKGAYLISRCFYGSPELLRLRAGPLLQVITDNMKGKLNGSISDLKLQVFSSHDDNMSAMLLALTSIYMPRPPYSSTIVFELHQLQNKTGAVRVLHLNSTTPEIDVGYPHVLNLKGCSEFCPLDKFAKITQKFTPDDWEAECQEQSQKKLETMPDDSNMRMLFRHGDRAPIKIYPGYQNNIACCPEGFGKLSLLGRNQMYTIGKYLRNRYKDFITSHPNEIAVNSSASDRCLRSAEANIASFYAPEGIWKFEGGLDWQPIPVHYLPYSQDKFLSFPACQKASDEAMQLYKSEDVQSFFRSNKESFDDMSQHAGFNVSDGLYTMAFYDALLADRIHNLPFPSWVEPYWTLLQKSVDMISHCFYNSPDLLRLRAGPLLQAITENMKGKISGSITDLKLQVFSAHEDNVGSMLLALTSTLMPRPPYSATIVFELHQLQDKTGAVRVLYLNSTTPEIDVGKPHVLNLKGCSDLCPLDKFVKITMKFIPDDWDAECQQPAKKKSVVVSNSTKAELKQQFQIFYH
;
A
#
# COMPACT_ATOMS: atom_id res chain seq x y z
N MET A 1 40.56 9.17 -26.75
CA MET A 1 41.41 8.60 -27.82
C MET A 1 41.14 7.10 -27.98
N LEU A 2 39.92 6.69 -28.35
CA LEU A 2 39.57 5.29 -28.63
C LEU A 2 38.54 5.15 -29.78
N PHE A 3 38.42 6.17 -30.64
CA PHE A 3 37.55 6.16 -31.83
C PHE A 3 38.35 6.02 -33.16
N GLY A 4 39.67 5.87 -33.08
CA GLY A 4 40.54 5.81 -34.26
C GLY A 4 40.93 4.40 -34.73
N ALA A 5 40.73 3.35 -33.92
CA ALA A 5 41.26 2.02 -34.21
C ALA A 5 40.29 1.10 -34.97
N PHE A 6 38.97 1.37 -34.96
CA PHE A 6 37.97 0.49 -35.58
C PHE A 6 37.82 0.70 -37.11
N ASN A 7 38.41 1.76 -37.67
CA ASN A 7 38.30 2.08 -39.10
C ASN A 7 39.44 1.51 -39.96
N LEU A 8 40.47 0.90 -39.36
CA LEU A 8 41.62 0.37 -40.11
C LEU A 8 41.48 -1.11 -40.51
N GLU A 9 40.65 -1.90 -39.82
CA GLU A 9 40.50 -3.34 -40.11
C GLU A 9 39.49 -3.66 -41.22
N ILE A 10 38.52 -2.78 -41.51
CA ILE A 10 37.55 -3.02 -42.59
C ILE A 10 38.13 -2.66 -43.97
N ARG A 11 39.12 -1.75 -44.06
CA ARG A 11 39.77 -1.39 -45.34
C ARG A 11 40.73 -2.46 -45.86
N ASN A 12 41.21 -3.37 -45.02
CA ASN A 12 42.11 -4.45 -45.44
C ASN A 12 41.37 -5.71 -45.94
N LEU A 13 40.05 -5.81 -45.78
CA LEU A 13 39.24 -6.92 -46.28
C LEU A 13 38.89 -6.81 -47.79
N PHE A 14 39.15 -5.67 -48.43
CA PHE A 14 38.67 -5.39 -49.81
C PHE A 14 39.75 -4.95 -50.81
N ASN A 15 41.03 -5.25 -50.58
CA ASN A 15 42.08 -5.06 -51.59
C ASN A 15 42.69 -6.40 -52.02
N GLY A 16 41.95 -7.14 -52.83
CA GLY A 16 42.47 -8.37 -53.42
C GLY A 16 41.43 -9.11 -54.25
N LYS A 17 41.26 -8.67 -55.51
CA LYS A 17 40.67 -9.40 -56.66
C LYS A 17 39.88 -10.69 -56.32
N THR A 18 38.57 -10.57 -56.19
CA THR A 18 37.65 -11.67 -56.53
C THR A 18 36.35 -11.08 -57.07
N THR A 19 35.99 -11.54 -58.25
CA THR A 19 34.80 -11.20 -59.03
C THR A 19 33.51 -11.49 -58.27
N ILE A 20 32.61 -10.51 -58.30
CA ILE A 20 31.21 -10.62 -57.87
C ILE A 20 30.54 -11.71 -58.71
N GLY A 21 30.01 -12.74 -58.05
CA GLY A 21 29.32 -13.82 -58.74
C GLY A 21 28.89 -14.95 -57.81
N ASP A 22 28.26 -14.65 -56.68
CA ASP A 22 27.54 -15.68 -55.92
C ASP A 22 26.30 -15.10 -55.21
N PRO A 23 25.06 -15.56 -55.51
CA PRO A 23 23.82 -15.00 -54.96
C PRO A 23 23.64 -15.26 -53.45
N ILE A 24 24.49 -16.09 -52.85
CA ILE A 24 24.30 -16.60 -51.48
C ILE A 24 24.76 -15.57 -50.43
N TYR A 25 25.80 -14.78 -50.71
CA TYR A 25 26.34 -13.82 -49.74
C TYR A 25 25.57 -12.48 -49.68
N ALA A 26 24.90 -12.07 -50.76
CA ALA A 26 24.02 -10.91 -50.74
C ALA A 26 22.74 -11.15 -49.93
N VAL A 27 22.24 -12.40 -49.91
CA VAL A 27 21.02 -12.77 -49.18
C VAL A 27 21.26 -12.88 -47.67
N GLU A 28 22.46 -13.31 -47.23
CA GLU A 28 22.79 -13.32 -45.80
C GLU A 28 23.10 -11.92 -45.24
N PHE A 29 23.77 -11.05 -46.02
CA PHE A 29 24.05 -9.68 -45.60
C PHE A 29 22.79 -8.80 -45.56
N VAL A 30 21.85 -9.02 -46.47
CA VAL A 30 20.52 -8.34 -46.48
C VAL A 30 19.61 -8.88 -45.37
N LYS A 31 19.71 -10.16 -44.99
CA LYS A 31 19.01 -10.70 -43.80
C LYS A 31 19.52 -10.11 -42.48
N PHE A 32 20.81 -9.77 -42.40
CA PHE A 32 21.41 -9.16 -41.20
C PHE A 32 21.07 -7.66 -41.06
N ILE A 33 20.82 -6.95 -42.17
CA ILE A 33 20.46 -5.52 -42.17
C ILE A 33 18.93 -5.30 -42.08
N LEU A 34 18.10 -6.22 -42.58
CA LEU A 34 16.63 -6.06 -42.58
C LEU A 34 15.96 -6.22 -41.21
N VAL A 35 16.65 -6.71 -40.17
CA VAL A 35 16.09 -6.78 -38.81
C VAL A 35 17.19 -6.54 -37.77
N SER A 36 17.87 -5.39 -37.81
CA SER A 36 18.64 -4.99 -36.63
C SER A 36 17.66 -4.58 -35.51
N PRO A 37 17.86 -5.00 -34.24
CA PRO A 37 17.04 -4.59 -33.10
C PRO A 37 16.87 -3.07 -33.00
N LYS A 38 17.89 -2.32 -33.44
CA LYS A 38 17.90 -0.86 -33.48
C LYS A 38 16.87 -0.27 -34.47
N LEU A 39 16.67 -0.91 -35.63
CA LEU A 39 15.67 -0.53 -36.63
C LEU A 39 14.23 -0.89 -36.23
N ILE A 40 14.04 -1.90 -35.36
CA ILE A 40 12.70 -2.24 -34.83
C ILE A 40 12.28 -1.22 -33.78
N LEU A 41 13.17 -0.83 -32.85
CA LEU A 41 12.86 0.17 -31.81
C LEU A 41 12.42 1.52 -32.40
N GLU A 42 12.98 1.92 -33.55
CA GLU A 42 12.58 3.15 -34.26
C GLU A 42 11.18 3.07 -34.92
N ASN A 43 10.56 1.88 -34.96
CA ASN A 43 9.29 1.61 -35.64
C ASN A 43 8.19 1.08 -34.72
N THR A 44 8.36 1.15 -33.40
CA THR A 44 7.34 0.75 -32.42
C THR A 44 7.00 1.87 -31.46
N LYS A 45 5.77 1.86 -30.96
CA LYS A 45 5.30 2.79 -29.93
C LYS A 45 5.13 2.04 -28.61
N LEU A 46 5.88 2.41 -27.58
CA LEU A 46 5.69 1.87 -26.22
C LEU A 46 4.31 2.29 -25.68
N LEU A 47 3.54 1.32 -25.17
CA LEU A 47 2.18 1.54 -24.66
C LEU A 47 2.06 1.31 -23.15
N LEU A 48 2.74 0.31 -22.59
CA LEU A 48 2.67 -0.07 -21.18
C LEU A 48 3.97 -0.73 -20.76
N VAL A 49 4.41 -0.43 -19.54
CA VAL A 49 5.53 -1.10 -18.87
C VAL A 49 5.02 -1.75 -17.60
N GLN A 50 5.34 -3.02 -17.37
CA GLN A 50 5.02 -3.73 -16.14
C GLN A 50 6.32 -4.31 -15.56
N THR A 51 6.53 -4.18 -14.26
CA THR A 51 7.75 -4.67 -13.60
C THR A 51 7.42 -5.63 -12.47
N LEU A 52 8.15 -6.74 -12.37
CA LEU A 52 8.17 -7.60 -11.19
C LEU A 52 9.56 -7.59 -10.60
N PHE A 53 9.73 -7.25 -9.32
CA PHE A 53 11.03 -7.28 -8.67
C PHE A 53 11.02 -7.98 -7.32
N ARG A 54 12.17 -8.59 -6.99
CA ARG A 54 12.49 -9.05 -5.65
C ARG A 54 12.72 -7.83 -4.76
N HIS A 55 12.29 -7.88 -3.50
CA HIS A 55 12.70 -6.90 -2.49
C HIS A 55 14.23 -6.69 -2.45
N GLY A 56 14.66 -5.54 -1.93
CA GLY A 56 16.09 -5.25 -1.72
C GLY A 56 16.73 -6.09 -0.62
N ASP A 57 18.02 -5.86 -0.38
CA ASP A 57 18.77 -6.48 0.72
C ASP A 57 18.06 -6.35 2.07
N ARG A 58 18.12 -7.43 2.86
CA ARG A 58 17.47 -7.54 4.16
C ARG A 58 18.38 -8.24 5.15
N SER A 59 18.11 -8.02 6.43
CA SER A 59 18.64 -8.86 7.49
C SER A 59 18.19 -10.32 7.35
N PRO A 60 18.91 -11.27 7.97
CA PRO A 60 18.49 -12.67 8.04
C PRO A 60 17.08 -12.81 8.63
N LEU A 61 16.32 -13.81 8.19
CA LEU A 61 14.98 -14.07 8.72
C LEU A 61 15.03 -14.60 10.17
N ALA A 62 16.09 -15.34 10.50
CA ALA A 62 16.30 -15.90 11.82
C ALA A 62 17.80 -16.01 12.10
N ILE A 63 18.15 -15.99 13.38
CA ILE A 63 19.48 -16.31 13.89
C ILE A 63 19.47 -17.77 14.33
N TYR A 64 20.48 -18.52 13.93
CA TYR A 64 20.58 -19.94 14.29
C TYR A 64 21.28 -20.15 15.64
N PRO A 65 21.05 -21.29 16.34
CA PRO A 65 21.60 -21.52 17.69
C PRO A 65 23.12 -21.33 17.84
N GLY A 66 23.90 -21.72 16.82
CA GLY A 66 25.35 -21.56 16.80
C GLY A 66 25.88 -20.25 16.19
N ASP A 67 25.02 -19.26 15.90
CA ASP A 67 25.46 -18.00 15.30
C ASP A 67 26.25 -17.18 16.33
N PRO A 68 27.44 -16.66 15.99
CA PRO A 68 28.18 -15.77 16.89
C PRO A 68 27.45 -14.45 17.15
N ASN A 69 26.49 -14.08 16.29
CA ASN A 69 25.67 -12.88 16.43
C ASN A 69 24.39 -13.18 17.20
N ASN A 70 23.86 -12.17 17.89
CA ASN A 70 22.56 -12.23 18.55
C ASN A 70 21.49 -11.46 17.75
N ALA A 71 20.23 -11.51 18.20
CA ALA A 71 19.12 -10.82 17.52
C ALA A 71 19.28 -9.29 17.41
N THR A 72 20.21 -8.67 18.17
CA THR A 72 20.49 -7.24 18.13
C THR A 72 21.55 -6.84 17.09
N CYS A 73 22.10 -7.81 16.33
CA CYS A 73 23.13 -7.53 15.33
C CYS A 73 22.64 -6.68 14.15
N CYS A 74 21.33 -6.72 13.88
CA CYS A 74 20.68 -5.95 12.81
C CYS A 74 19.93 -4.76 13.42
N PRO A 75 20.37 -3.50 13.19
CA PRO A 75 19.68 -2.32 13.68
C PRO A 75 18.20 -2.26 13.24
N GLU A 76 17.90 -2.75 12.05
CA GLU A 76 16.54 -2.81 11.51
C GLU A 76 15.71 -3.97 12.08
N GLY A 77 16.29 -4.87 12.87
CA GLY A 77 15.66 -6.13 13.28
C GLY A 77 15.67 -7.21 12.19
N LEU A 78 15.35 -8.45 12.57
CA LEU A 78 15.40 -9.62 11.68
C LEU A 78 14.31 -9.59 10.59
N GLY A 79 14.67 -10.06 9.40
CA GLY A 79 13.83 -10.12 8.20
C GLY A 79 13.36 -8.78 7.63
N LYS A 80 13.82 -7.65 8.17
CA LYS A 80 13.48 -6.29 7.73
C LYS A 80 14.43 -5.81 6.63
N LEU A 81 13.94 -4.90 5.79
CA LEU A 81 14.73 -4.30 4.70
C LEU A 81 15.86 -3.45 5.27
N SER A 82 17.09 -3.71 4.84
CA SER A 82 18.28 -2.99 5.31
C SER A 82 18.39 -1.61 4.65
N LEU A 83 19.28 -0.75 5.17
CA LEU A 83 19.65 0.50 4.48
C LEU A 83 20.21 0.25 3.07
N LEU A 84 20.99 -0.83 2.90
CA LEU A 84 21.48 -1.23 1.57
C LEU A 84 20.30 -1.60 0.66
N GLY A 85 19.33 -2.36 1.15
CA GLY A 85 18.17 -2.75 0.36
C GLY A 85 17.32 -1.57 -0.12
N ARG A 86 17.19 -0.52 0.71
CA ARG A 86 16.55 0.74 0.30
C ARG A 86 17.32 1.42 -0.82
N ARG A 87 18.65 1.54 -0.69
CA ARG A 87 19.53 2.13 -1.73
C ARG A 87 19.47 1.35 -3.05
N GLN A 88 19.47 0.02 -2.98
CA GLN A 88 19.38 -0.84 -4.15
C GLN A 88 18.08 -0.57 -4.94
N GLN A 89 16.94 -0.54 -4.25
CA GLN A 89 15.66 -0.27 -4.90
C GLN A 89 15.57 1.16 -5.42
N TYR A 90 16.09 2.13 -4.66
CA TYR A 90 16.17 3.52 -5.11
C TYR A 90 17.01 3.66 -6.38
N ALA A 91 18.14 2.95 -6.48
CA ALA A 91 18.98 2.93 -7.68
C ALA A 91 18.28 2.30 -8.88
N VAL A 92 17.58 1.18 -8.68
CA VAL A 92 16.75 0.55 -9.74
C VAL A 92 15.65 1.51 -10.21
N GLY A 93 14.94 2.18 -9.29
CA GLY A 93 13.92 3.18 -9.64
C GLY A 93 14.49 4.34 -10.45
N LYS A 94 15.69 4.83 -10.11
CA LYS A 94 16.39 5.89 -10.85
C LYS A 94 16.81 5.45 -12.25
N TYR A 95 17.27 4.21 -12.39
CA TYR A 95 17.56 3.61 -13.69
C TYR A 95 16.29 3.52 -14.55
N LEU A 96 15.18 3.03 -13.98
CA LEU A 96 13.90 2.92 -14.68
C LEU A 96 13.35 4.30 -15.08
N ARG A 97 13.52 5.33 -14.24
CA ARG A 97 13.17 6.73 -14.57
C ARG A 97 13.91 7.19 -15.81
N SER A 98 15.22 7.00 -15.83
CA SER A 98 16.08 7.41 -16.94
C SER A 98 15.76 6.62 -18.22
N ARG A 99 15.50 5.32 -18.10
CA ARG A 99 15.15 4.45 -19.24
C ARG A 99 13.84 4.86 -19.91
N TYR A 100 12.88 5.34 -19.13
CA TYR A 100 11.53 5.65 -19.60
C TYR A 100 11.21 7.15 -19.57
N GLU A 101 12.23 8.02 -19.58
CA GLU A 101 12.07 9.48 -19.45
C GLU A 101 11.11 10.09 -20.48
N ASP A 102 11.11 9.57 -21.72
CA ASP A 102 10.22 10.02 -22.79
C ASP A 102 8.81 9.40 -22.72
N PHE A 103 8.61 8.39 -21.86
CA PHE A 103 7.36 7.63 -21.78
C PHE A 103 6.55 8.00 -20.54
N ILE A 104 7.19 8.12 -19.38
CA ILE A 104 6.55 8.51 -18.11
C ILE A 104 6.81 9.99 -17.80
N THR A 105 5.94 10.55 -16.97
CA THR A 105 6.08 11.86 -16.34
C THR A 105 6.20 11.66 -14.83
N SER A 106 5.95 12.68 -14.00
CA SER A 106 5.82 12.53 -12.54
C SER A 106 4.35 12.46 -12.08
N ASN A 107 3.41 12.28 -13.01
CA ASN A 107 1.98 12.20 -12.70
C ASN A 107 1.65 10.89 -11.95
N PRO A 108 1.20 10.96 -10.68
CA PRO A 108 0.94 9.78 -9.88
C PRO A 108 -0.30 8.99 -10.32
N ASN A 109 -1.03 9.43 -11.35
CA ASN A 109 -2.17 8.72 -11.94
C ASN A 109 -1.78 7.79 -13.10
N GLU A 110 -0.55 7.87 -13.62
CA GLU A 110 -0.10 7.00 -14.71
C GLU A 110 0.61 5.72 -14.21
N ILE A 111 0.70 5.54 -12.88
CA ILE A 111 1.34 4.40 -12.22
C ILE A 111 0.35 3.67 -11.28
N SER A 112 0.48 2.33 -11.22
CA SER A 112 -0.11 1.48 -10.18
C SER A 112 0.98 0.64 -9.52
N VAL A 113 0.98 0.58 -8.18
CA VAL A 113 2.00 -0.13 -7.40
C VAL A 113 1.33 -1.18 -6.53
N ASN A 114 1.76 -2.43 -6.68
CA ASN A 114 1.29 -3.57 -5.92
C ASN A 114 2.47 -4.29 -5.28
N SER A 115 2.28 -4.83 -4.08
CA SER A 115 3.30 -5.53 -3.31
C SER A 115 2.70 -6.74 -2.62
N SER A 116 3.53 -7.73 -2.28
CA SER A 116 3.18 -8.63 -1.18
C SER A 116 3.05 -7.84 0.12
N ASP A 117 2.27 -8.35 1.07
CA ASP A 117 1.97 -7.67 2.35
C ASP A 117 3.14 -7.67 3.35
N SER A 118 4.31 -8.20 2.97
CA SER A 118 5.49 -8.19 3.82
C SER A 118 6.15 -6.80 3.84
N ASP A 119 6.53 -6.31 5.03
CA ASP A 119 7.18 -4.99 5.21
C ASP A 119 8.36 -4.76 4.27
N ARG A 120 9.18 -5.80 4.04
CA ARG A 120 10.37 -5.68 3.18
C ARG A 120 10.01 -5.42 1.72
N CYS A 121 8.89 -5.95 1.24
CA CYS A 121 8.38 -5.72 -0.11
C CYS A 121 7.69 -4.37 -0.20
N LEU A 122 6.89 -3.98 0.80
CA LEU A 122 6.26 -2.65 0.87
C LEU A 122 7.32 -1.54 0.87
N ARG A 123 8.32 -1.63 1.77
CA ARG A 123 9.43 -0.65 1.82
C ARG A 123 10.28 -0.64 0.56
N SER A 124 10.44 -1.79 -0.11
CA SER A 124 11.16 -1.87 -1.38
C SER A 124 10.39 -1.16 -2.49
N ALA A 125 9.06 -1.33 -2.52
CA ALA A 125 8.20 -0.64 -3.47
C ALA A 125 8.25 0.87 -3.26
N GLU A 126 8.10 1.34 -2.02
CA GLU A 126 8.21 2.75 -1.65
C GLU A 126 9.58 3.34 -2.05
N ALA A 127 10.68 2.66 -1.74
CA ALA A 127 12.02 3.11 -2.09
C ALA A 127 12.25 3.18 -3.61
N ASN A 128 11.70 2.23 -4.38
CA ASN A 128 11.79 2.21 -5.83
C ASN A 128 11.01 3.37 -6.45
N ILE A 129 9.76 3.57 -6.03
CA ILE A 129 8.91 4.62 -6.61
C ILE A 129 9.31 6.04 -6.17
N ALA A 130 10.02 6.18 -5.04
CA ALA A 130 10.57 7.46 -4.60
C ALA A 130 11.51 8.10 -5.63
N SER A 131 12.34 7.31 -6.32
CA SER A 131 13.18 7.81 -7.42
C SER A 131 12.53 7.68 -8.79
N LEU A 132 11.68 6.67 -9.01
CA LEU A 132 11.00 6.46 -10.29
C LEU A 132 9.97 7.55 -10.61
N TYR A 133 9.28 8.06 -9.60
CA TYR A 133 8.22 9.07 -9.68
C TYR A 133 8.50 10.29 -8.80
N ALA A 134 9.77 10.66 -8.67
CA ALA A 134 10.15 11.94 -8.06
C ALA A 134 9.33 13.10 -8.68
N PRO A 135 8.70 13.95 -7.86
CA PRO A 135 7.73 14.94 -8.35
C PRO A 135 8.40 16.06 -9.16
N GLU A 136 7.72 16.51 -10.21
CA GLU A 136 8.12 17.67 -11.01
C GLU A 136 6.93 18.61 -11.22
N GLY A 137 7.21 19.90 -11.42
CA GLY A 137 6.18 20.91 -11.67
C GLY A 137 5.07 20.89 -10.62
N MET A 138 3.82 20.77 -11.07
CA MET A 138 2.64 20.77 -10.19
C MET A 138 2.60 19.62 -9.19
N TRP A 139 3.35 18.54 -9.38
CA TRP A 139 3.32 17.39 -8.46
C TRP A 139 4.19 17.60 -7.22
N LYS A 140 5.00 18.66 -7.17
CA LYS A 140 5.76 19.06 -5.98
C LYS A 140 4.82 19.73 -4.97
N PHE A 141 4.67 19.11 -3.79
CA PHE A 141 3.80 19.61 -2.73
C PHE A 141 4.56 20.23 -1.54
N GLU A 142 5.86 19.96 -1.43
CA GLU A 142 6.78 20.53 -0.43
C GLU A 142 8.13 20.85 -1.09
N GLU A 143 8.65 22.03 -0.82
CA GLU A 143 9.94 22.47 -1.35
C GLU A 143 11.12 21.73 -0.69
N GLY A 144 12.11 21.33 -1.49
CA GLY A 144 13.28 20.58 -1.01
C GLY A 144 13.02 19.11 -0.66
N LEU A 145 11.82 18.60 -0.92
CA LEU A 145 11.47 17.18 -0.79
C LEU A 145 11.12 16.59 -2.15
N ASP A 146 12.11 15.98 -2.81
CA ASP A 146 11.92 15.29 -4.10
C ASP A 146 11.28 13.90 -3.92
N TRP A 147 10.13 13.87 -3.24
CA TRP A 147 9.29 12.69 -3.02
C TRP A 147 7.82 13.08 -2.99
N GLN A 148 6.93 12.18 -3.43
CA GLN A 148 5.48 12.36 -3.33
C GLN A 148 4.78 11.05 -2.93
N PRO A 149 3.62 11.14 -2.23
CA PRO A 149 2.87 9.96 -1.82
C PRO A 149 2.19 9.28 -3.02
N ILE A 150 2.51 8.00 -3.22
CA ILE A 150 1.94 7.09 -4.21
C ILE A 150 1.60 5.78 -3.48
N PRO A 151 0.31 5.44 -3.36
CA PRO A 151 -0.12 4.26 -2.63
C PRO A 151 0.52 2.97 -3.13
N VAL A 152 1.04 2.18 -2.19
CA VAL A 152 1.42 0.79 -2.43
C VAL A 152 0.29 -0.11 -1.97
N HIS A 153 -0.37 -0.77 -2.91
CA HIS A 153 -1.46 -1.70 -2.61
C HIS A 153 -0.93 -3.11 -2.37
N TYR A 154 -1.64 -3.87 -1.55
CA TYR A 154 -1.40 -5.29 -1.35
C TYR A 154 -2.71 -6.04 -1.08
N ILE A 155 -2.64 -7.35 -1.21
CA ILE A 155 -3.65 -8.30 -0.76
C ILE A 155 -3.05 -9.02 0.46
N PRO A 156 -3.81 -9.23 1.56
CA PRO A 156 -3.28 -9.96 2.70
C PRO A 156 -2.74 -11.33 2.32
N TYR A 157 -1.65 -11.78 2.96
CA TYR A 157 -0.88 -12.97 2.64
C TYR A 157 -1.76 -14.19 2.32
N ALA A 158 -2.74 -14.47 3.19
CA ALA A 158 -3.61 -15.63 3.07
C ALA A 158 -4.50 -15.63 1.81
N GLN A 159 -4.69 -14.48 1.17
CA GLN A 159 -5.55 -14.28 0.00
C GLN A 159 -4.72 -13.96 -1.27
N ASP A 160 -3.41 -13.76 -1.16
CA ASP A 160 -2.58 -13.21 -2.24
C ASP A 160 -1.92 -14.28 -3.10
N LYS A 161 -2.71 -14.87 -4.00
CA LYS A 161 -2.24 -15.83 -5.02
C LYS A 161 -1.28 -15.26 -6.07
N PHE A 162 -0.98 -13.97 -6.04
CA PHE A 162 -0.18 -13.29 -7.06
C PHE A 162 1.25 -13.05 -6.60
N LEU A 163 1.45 -12.50 -5.39
CA LEU A 163 2.76 -12.02 -4.93
C LEU A 163 3.27 -12.69 -3.66
N SER A 164 2.47 -13.54 -2.99
CA SER A 164 2.80 -14.12 -1.68
C SER A 164 2.78 -15.66 -1.58
N PHE A 165 2.26 -16.36 -2.59
CA PHE A 165 2.10 -17.83 -2.60
C PHE A 165 1.37 -18.37 -1.34
N PRO A 166 0.04 -18.17 -1.25
CA PRO A 166 -0.74 -18.55 -0.09
C PRO A 166 -0.87 -20.07 0.00
N SER A 167 -1.53 -20.55 1.06
CA SER A 167 -1.77 -21.98 1.25
C SER A 167 -2.53 -22.58 0.06
N CYS A 168 -1.92 -23.55 -0.61
CA CYS A 168 -2.54 -24.32 -1.66
C CYS A 168 -2.11 -25.79 -1.49
N PRO A 169 -2.99 -26.67 -0.96
CA PRO A 169 -2.72 -28.10 -0.76
C PRO A 169 -2.08 -28.78 -1.97
N ARG A 170 -2.62 -28.57 -3.17
CA ARG A 170 -2.09 -29.15 -4.41
C ARG A 170 -0.66 -28.71 -4.71
N ALA A 171 -0.33 -27.43 -4.50
CA ALA A 171 1.02 -26.93 -4.65
C ALA A 171 1.96 -27.41 -3.53
N ALA A 172 1.44 -27.66 -2.33
CA ALA A 172 2.20 -28.21 -1.22
C ALA A 172 2.56 -29.68 -1.49
N ASP A 173 1.61 -30.50 -1.93
CA ASP A 173 1.82 -31.91 -2.27
C ASP A 173 2.87 -32.06 -3.39
N GLU A 174 2.75 -31.25 -4.44
CA GLU A 174 3.71 -31.24 -5.55
C GLU A 174 5.11 -30.78 -5.10
N ALA A 175 5.19 -29.78 -4.22
CA ALA A 175 6.47 -29.34 -3.65
C ALA A 175 7.10 -30.45 -2.81
N MET A 176 6.32 -31.13 -1.95
CA MET A 176 6.79 -32.26 -1.15
C MET A 176 7.30 -33.41 -2.03
N ALA A 177 6.60 -33.73 -3.12
CA ALA A 177 7.05 -34.75 -4.06
C ALA A 177 8.43 -34.40 -4.67
N LEU A 178 8.69 -33.11 -4.97
CA LEU A 178 10.01 -32.66 -5.41
C LEU A 178 11.06 -32.75 -4.31
N PHE A 179 10.72 -32.41 -3.06
CA PHE A 179 11.61 -32.57 -1.90
C PHE A 179 12.02 -34.04 -1.68
N GLU A 180 11.12 -34.98 -1.94
CA GLU A 180 11.35 -36.42 -1.80
C GLU A 180 11.99 -37.07 -3.03
N SER A 181 12.22 -36.31 -4.10
CA SER A 181 12.79 -36.82 -5.34
C SER A 181 14.23 -37.34 -5.19
N ASP A 182 14.58 -38.31 -6.03
CA ASP A 182 15.94 -38.90 -6.06
C ASP A 182 17.03 -37.83 -6.25
N GLU A 183 16.78 -36.75 -7.00
CA GLU A 183 17.72 -35.64 -7.20
C GLU A 183 18.08 -34.98 -5.87
N VAL A 184 17.06 -34.63 -5.07
CA VAL A 184 17.22 -33.95 -3.79
C VAL A 184 17.82 -34.91 -2.75
N GLN A 185 17.28 -36.12 -2.64
CA GLN A 185 17.75 -37.11 -1.68
C GLN A 185 19.21 -37.50 -1.96
N SER A 186 19.56 -37.76 -3.22
CA SER A 186 20.94 -38.08 -3.60
C SER A 186 21.90 -36.92 -3.35
N PHE A 187 21.47 -35.67 -3.53
CA PHE A 187 22.31 -34.49 -3.22
C PHE A 187 22.69 -34.46 -1.73
N PHE A 188 21.74 -34.62 -0.82
CA PHE A 188 22.05 -34.63 0.61
C PHE A 188 22.85 -35.87 1.03
N GLN A 189 22.51 -37.05 0.51
CA GLN A 189 23.24 -38.29 0.81
C GLN A 189 24.71 -38.22 0.35
N ASN A 190 24.96 -37.73 -0.88
CA ASN A 190 26.32 -37.59 -1.41
C ASN A 190 27.17 -36.56 -0.65
N ASN A 191 26.53 -35.60 0.04
CA ASN A 191 27.19 -34.55 0.80
C ASN A 191 27.00 -34.71 2.32
N GLN A 192 26.58 -35.90 2.78
CA GLN A 192 26.16 -36.15 4.17
C GLN A 192 27.20 -35.67 5.18
N LYS A 193 28.47 -36.05 4.99
CA LYS A 193 29.56 -35.68 5.91
C LYS A 193 29.70 -34.17 6.10
N SER A 194 29.58 -33.39 5.02
CA SER A 194 29.66 -31.93 5.08
C SER A 194 28.44 -31.33 5.77
N PHE A 195 27.24 -31.88 5.52
CA PHE A 195 26.02 -31.43 6.18
C PHE A 195 25.94 -31.84 7.65
N ASP A 196 26.54 -32.96 8.05
CA ASP A 196 26.68 -33.36 9.45
C ASP A 196 27.57 -32.37 10.20
N ASP A 197 28.72 -32.02 9.62
CA ASP A 197 29.63 -31.01 10.18
C ASP A 197 28.94 -29.64 10.27
N LEU A 198 28.25 -29.21 9.22
CA LEU A 198 27.46 -27.99 9.23
C LEU A 198 26.38 -28.01 10.32
N SER A 199 25.68 -29.14 10.49
CA SER A 199 24.64 -29.29 11.50
C SER A 199 25.19 -29.20 12.93
N GLN A 200 26.39 -29.73 13.15
CA GLN A 200 27.08 -29.62 14.43
C GLN A 200 27.44 -28.17 14.76
N HIS A 201 27.97 -27.42 13.79
CA HIS A 201 28.33 -26.01 13.98
C HIS A 201 27.09 -25.11 14.08
N ALA A 202 26.06 -25.39 13.30
CA ALA A 202 24.82 -24.64 13.30
C ALA A 202 23.99 -24.86 14.58
N GLY A 203 24.15 -26.01 15.25
CA GLY A 203 23.36 -26.40 16.41
C GLY A 203 21.94 -26.86 16.05
N PHE A 204 21.70 -27.19 14.77
CA PHE A 204 20.46 -27.79 14.28
C PHE A 204 20.72 -28.61 13.01
N ASN A 205 19.83 -29.54 12.68
CA ASN A 205 19.97 -30.34 11.47
C ASN A 205 19.69 -29.50 10.20
N VAL A 206 20.72 -29.16 9.44
CA VAL A 206 20.65 -28.32 8.25
C VAL A 206 19.90 -28.99 7.10
N THR A 207 19.85 -30.32 7.02
CA THR A 207 19.21 -31.04 5.90
C THR A 207 17.70 -31.17 6.04
N LYS A 208 17.11 -30.78 7.17
CA LYS A 208 15.69 -30.98 7.45
C LYS A 208 14.81 -29.84 6.93
N GLY A 209 13.93 -30.12 5.97
CA GLY A 209 12.96 -29.13 5.48
C GLY A 209 13.63 -27.92 4.83
N LEU A 210 13.31 -26.72 5.31
CA LEU A 210 13.84 -25.45 4.75
C LEU A 210 15.12 -24.96 5.42
N ASN A 211 15.67 -25.76 6.32
CA ASN A 211 16.81 -25.42 7.16
C ASN A 211 18.04 -25.03 6.35
N VAL A 212 18.34 -25.70 5.23
CA VAL A 212 19.48 -25.34 4.36
C VAL A 212 19.32 -23.96 3.73
N MET A 213 18.09 -23.58 3.36
CA MET A 213 17.81 -22.26 2.80
C MET A 213 17.89 -21.17 3.87
N ALA A 214 17.29 -21.42 5.04
CA ALA A 214 17.37 -20.51 6.18
C ALA A 214 18.84 -20.31 6.63
N PHE A 215 19.63 -21.38 6.63
CA PHE A 215 21.04 -21.33 7.00
C PHE A 215 21.88 -20.58 5.97
N TYR A 216 21.66 -20.83 4.67
CA TYR A 216 22.29 -20.09 3.58
C TYR A 216 21.98 -18.58 3.64
N ASP A 217 20.75 -18.21 3.98
CA ASP A 217 20.33 -16.81 4.12
C ASP A 217 21.04 -16.08 5.28
N THR A 218 21.48 -16.80 6.31
CA THR A 218 22.18 -16.23 7.48
C THR A 218 23.70 -16.24 7.32
N LEU A 219 24.28 -17.19 6.58
CA LEU A 219 25.72 -17.46 6.60
C LEU A 219 26.38 -17.27 5.23
N LYS A 220 27.19 -16.21 5.06
CA LYS A 220 28.14 -16.06 3.95
C LYS A 220 29.56 -16.49 4.37
N ALA A 221 29.72 -17.70 4.92
CA ALA A 221 31.03 -18.17 5.41
C ALA A 221 31.64 -19.26 4.53
N GLU A 222 32.90 -19.04 4.12
CA GLU A 222 33.81 -20.06 3.58
C GLU A 222 34.17 -21.07 4.69
N PRO A 223 34.29 -22.39 4.41
CA PRO A 223 34.44 -23.04 3.11
C PRO A 223 33.16 -23.69 2.54
N TYR A 224 32.02 -23.61 3.24
CA TYR A 224 30.80 -24.34 2.86
C TYR A 224 29.85 -23.56 1.96
N TRP A 225 30.16 -22.30 1.64
CA TRP A 225 29.31 -21.40 0.86
C TRP A 225 28.81 -22.04 -0.45
N THR A 226 29.71 -22.62 -1.24
CA THR A 226 29.33 -23.24 -2.53
C THR A 226 28.37 -24.43 -2.36
N LEU A 227 28.53 -25.21 -1.28
CA LEU A 227 27.65 -26.34 -0.98
C LEU A 227 26.27 -25.85 -0.53
N LEU A 228 26.23 -24.86 0.36
CA LEU A 228 25.01 -24.25 0.85
C LEU A 228 24.24 -23.53 -0.25
N GLU A 229 24.93 -22.83 -1.16
CA GLU A 229 24.32 -22.18 -2.33
C GLU A 229 23.63 -23.21 -3.22
N LYS A 230 24.31 -24.32 -3.54
CA LYS A 230 23.73 -25.42 -4.33
C LYS A 230 22.54 -26.06 -3.62
N GLY A 231 22.64 -26.30 -2.31
CA GLY A 231 21.55 -26.86 -1.51
C GLY A 231 20.34 -25.94 -1.45
N ALA A 232 20.55 -24.65 -1.17
CA ALA A 232 19.50 -23.65 -1.13
C ALA A 232 18.84 -23.46 -2.51
N TYR A 233 19.62 -23.47 -3.58
CA TYR A 233 19.11 -23.45 -4.95
C TYR A 233 18.24 -24.69 -5.27
N LEU A 234 18.71 -25.88 -4.91
CA LEU A 234 17.98 -27.13 -5.12
C LEU A 234 16.66 -27.15 -4.34
N ILE A 235 16.68 -26.72 -3.08
CA ILE A 235 15.47 -26.60 -2.26
C ILE A 235 14.51 -25.53 -2.77
N SER A 236 15.03 -24.38 -3.23
CA SER A 236 14.21 -23.33 -3.84
C SER A 236 13.46 -23.87 -5.08
N ARG A 237 14.10 -24.71 -5.90
CA ARG A 237 13.45 -25.35 -7.05
C ARG A 237 12.26 -26.23 -6.68
N CYS A 238 12.20 -26.81 -5.48
CA CYS A 238 11.04 -27.58 -5.04
C CYS A 238 9.75 -26.73 -4.95
N PHE A 239 9.89 -25.40 -4.95
CA PHE A 239 8.77 -24.46 -4.88
C PHE A 239 8.26 -23.98 -6.23
N TYR A 240 8.97 -24.21 -7.34
CA TYR A 240 8.54 -23.75 -8.67
C TYR A 240 8.96 -24.67 -9.82
N GLY A 241 9.67 -25.77 -9.54
CA GLY A 241 10.37 -26.59 -10.51
C GLY A 241 9.51 -27.60 -11.28
N SER A 242 8.18 -27.51 -11.22
CA SER A 242 7.31 -28.35 -12.02
C SER A 242 6.28 -27.52 -12.80
N PRO A 243 5.76 -28.03 -13.93
CA PRO A 243 4.70 -27.35 -14.67
C PRO A 243 3.48 -27.04 -13.80
N GLU A 244 3.14 -27.93 -12.88
CA GLU A 244 2.04 -27.76 -11.92
C GLU A 244 2.31 -26.59 -10.97
N LEU A 245 3.51 -26.51 -10.38
CA LEU A 245 3.88 -25.38 -9.51
C LEU A 245 3.93 -24.06 -10.27
N LEU A 246 4.51 -24.03 -11.47
CA LEU A 246 4.51 -22.83 -12.31
C LEU A 246 3.09 -22.36 -12.59
N ARG A 247 2.18 -23.30 -12.83
CA ARG A 247 0.77 -23.02 -13.10
C ARG A 247 0.06 -22.41 -11.89
N LEU A 248 0.33 -22.94 -10.69
CA LEU A 248 -0.28 -22.47 -9.44
C LEU A 248 0.40 -21.23 -8.84
N ARG A 249 1.61 -20.86 -9.30
CA ARG A 249 2.42 -19.80 -8.69
C ARG A 249 2.74 -18.64 -9.64
N ALA A 250 3.37 -18.90 -10.79
CA ALA A 250 3.66 -17.85 -11.77
C ALA A 250 2.42 -17.50 -12.63
N GLY A 251 1.57 -18.50 -12.86
CA GLY A 251 0.35 -18.42 -13.68
C GLY A 251 -0.57 -17.25 -13.39
N PRO A 252 -1.08 -17.10 -12.15
CA PRO A 252 -2.02 -16.04 -11.80
C PRO A 252 -1.51 -14.64 -12.16
N LEU A 253 -0.23 -14.35 -11.84
CA LEU A 253 0.38 -13.06 -12.16
C LEU A 253 0.67 -12.90 -13.67
N LEU A 254 1.10 -13.97 -14.36
CA LEU A 254 1.27 -13.95 -15.83
C LEU A 254 -0.04 -13.63 -16.55
N GLN A 255 -1.16 -14.13 -16.04
CA GLN A 255 -2.48 -13.85 -16.57
C GLN A 255 -2.82 -12.37 -16.42
N VAL A 256 -2.64 -11.80 -15.22
CA VAL A 256 -2.83 -10.36 -14.97
C VAL A 256 -1.95 -9.50 -15.90
N ILE A 257 -0.67 -9.82 -16.00
CA ILE A 257 0.28 -9.10 -16.88
C ILE A 257 -0.19 -9.15 -18.34
N THR A 258 -0.65 -10.31 -18.81
CA THR A 258 -1.13 -10.51 -20.18
C THR A 258 -2.44 -9.75 -20.44
N ASP A 259 -3.37 -9.78 -19.50
CA ASP A 259 -4.66 -9.12 -19.63
C ASP A 259 -4.53 -7.60 -19.58
N ASN A 260 -3.62 -7.06 -18.77
CA ASN A 260 -3.31 -5.63 -18.79
C ASN A 260 -2.76 -5.18 -20.13
N MET A 261 -1.90 -5.99 -20.76
CA MET A 261 -1.40 -5.69 -22.11
C MET A 261 -2.52 -5.71 -23.16
N LYS A 262 -3.41 -6.71 -23.11
CA LYS A 262 -4.58 -6.78 -24.02
C LYS A 262 -5.53 -5.60 -23.82
N GLY A 263 -5.82 -5.25 -22.56
CA GLY A 263 -6.67 -4.12 -22.19
C GLY A 263 -6.07 -2.77 -22.59
N LYS A 264 -4.75 -2.61 -22.50
CA LYS A 264 -4.07 -1.41 -23.01
C LYS A 264 -4.16 -1.32 -24.53
N LEU A 265 -3.96 -2.44 -25.24
CA LEU A 265 -4.00 -2.46 -26.71
C LEU A 265 -5.41 -2.22 -27.26
N ASN A 266 -6.45 -2.73 -26.60
CA ASN A 266 -7.85 -2.57 -27.03
C ASN A 266 -8.51 -1.28 -26.51
N GLY A 267 -7.85 -0.54 -25.61
CA GLY A 267 -8.32 0.72 -25.06
C GLY A 267 -9.18 0.63 -23.78
N SER A 268 -9.38 -0.56 -23.20
CA SER A 268 -10.08 -0.70 -21.91
C SER A 268 -9.27 -0.17 -20.72
N ILE A 269 -7.95 -0.03 -20.89
CA ILE A 269 -7.04 0.62 -19.94
C ILE A 269 -6.40 1.82 -20.64
N SER A 270 -6.86 3.05 -20.38
CA SER A 270 -6.37 4.24 -21.09
C SER A 270 -5.16 4.89 -20.42
N ASP A 271 -5.19 5.09 -19.10
CA ASP A 271 -4.29 6.05 -18.44
C ASP A 271 -3.04 5.42 -17.82
N LEU A 272 -3.09 4.12 -17.51
CA LEU A 272 -1.98 3.39 -16.89
C LEU A 272 -0.78 3.25 -17.85
N LYS A 273 0.37 3.80 -17.50
CA LYS A 273 1.63 3.63 -18.24
C LYS A 273 2.59 2.66 -17.58
N LEU A 274 2.63 2.63 -16.25
CA LEU A 274 3.55 1.79 -15.49
C LEU A 274 2.81 1.00 -14.42
N GLN A 275 3.07 -0.31 -14.33
CA GLN A 275 2.61 -1.14 -13.22
C GLN A 275 3.79 -1.80 -12.52
N VAL A 276 3.82 -1.70 -11.20
CA VAL A 276 4.90 -2.24 -10.37
C VAL A 276 4.36 -3.36 -9.49
N PHE A 277 5.10 -4.47 -9.46
CA PHE A 277 4.87 -5.62 -8.59
C PHE A 277 6.13 -5.88 -7.75
N SER A 278 6.04 -5.66 -6.44
CA SER A 278 7.11 -5.94 -5.46
C SER A 278 6.85 -7.27 -4.76
N SER A 279 7.82 -8.19 -4.80
CA SER A 279 7.62 -9.56 -4.34
C SER A 279 8.94 -10.23 -3.91
N HIS A 280 8.98 -11.56 -3.97
CA HIS A 280 10.06 -12.41 -3.47
C HIS A 280 10.87 -13.04 -4.60
N ASP A 281 12.00 -13.62 -4.23
CA ASP A 281 12.86 -14.42 -5.10
C ASP A 281 12.16 -15.64 -5.68
N ASP A 282 11.28 -16.31 -4.95
CA ASP A 282 10.57 -17.47 -5.47
C ASP A 282 9.58 -17.06 -6.58
N ASN A 283 8.89 -15.92 -6.45
CA ASN A 283 8.05 -15.36 -7.51
C ASN A 283 8.87 -15.02 -8.76
N MET A 284 10.03 -14.39 -8.56
CA MET A 284 10.96 -14.09 -9.65
C MET A 284 11.47 -15.36 -10.33
N SER A 285 11.86 -16.39 -9.57
CA SER A 285 12.39 -17.65 -10.08
C SER A 285 11.32 -18.42 -10.86
N ALA A 286 10.10 -18.48 -10.34
CA ALA A 286 8.96 -19.09 -11.03
C ALA A 286 8.64 -18.35 -12.33
N MET A 287 8.63 -17.02 -12.32
CA MET A 287 8.39 -16.19 -13.51
C MET A 287 9.47 -16.40 -14.57
N LEU A 288 10.76 -16.38 -14.18
CA LEU A 288 11.88 -16.60 -15.09
C LEU A 288 11.86 -18.01 -15.70
N LEU A 289 11.56 -19.04 -14.90
CA LEU A 289 11.45 -20.41 -15.40
C LEU A 289 10.26 -20.56 -16.37
N ALA A 290 9.11 -19.96 -16.06
CA ALA A 290 7.95 -19.97 -16.95
C ALA A 290 8.25 -19.31 -18.30
N LEU A 291 8.94 -18.16 -18.31
CA LEU A 291 9.23 -17.40 -19.53
C LEU A 291 10.35 -18.03 -20.37
N THR A 292 11.41 -18.54 -19.72
CA THR A 292 12.63 -18.97 -20.43
C THR A 292 12.74 -20.48 -20.58
N SER A 293 12.01 -21.27 -19.78
CA SER A 293 12.19 -22.72 -19.64
C SER A 293 13.61 -23.11 -19.20
N ILE A 294 14.34 -22.17 -18.59
CA ILE A 294 15.70 -22.37 -18.07
C ILE A 294 15.67 -22.13 -16.57
N TYR A 295 16.28 -23.05 -15.83
CA TYR A 295 16.54 -22.83 -14.41
C TYR A 295 17.69 -21.84 -14.24
N MET A 296 17.35 -20.64 -13.79
CA MET A 296 18.32 -19.59 -13.49
C MET A 296 18.75 -19.68 -12.02
N PRO A 297 19.98 -19.24 -11.68
CA PRO A 297 20.37 -19.05 -10.29
C PRO A 297 19.38 -18.16 -9.53
N ARG A 298 19.39 -18.27 -8.20
CA ARG A 298 18.51 -17.47 -7.34
C ARG A 298 18.66 -15.97 -7.69
N PRO A 299 17.56 -15.27 -8.02
CA PRO A 299 17.63 -13.87 -8.42
C PRO A 299 18.24 -13.01 -7.32
N PRO A 300 19.22 -12.14 -7.59
CA PRO A 300 19.79 -11.27 -6.57
C PRO A 300 18.76 -10.28 -6.02
N TYR A 301 19.09 -9.62 -4.90
CA TYR A 301 18.26 -8.55 -4.35
C TYR A 301 18.02 -7.44 -5.38
N SER A 302 16.79 -6.92 -5.42
CA SER A 302 16.34 -5.92 -6.41
C SER A 302 16.40 -6.38 -7.87
N SER A 303 16.63 -7.67 -8.14
CA SER A 303 16.45 -8.23 -9.48
C SER A 303 15.06 -7.90 -10.00
N THR A 304 14.97 -7.42 -11.24
CA THR A 304 13.74 -6.88 -11.83
C THR A 304 13.49 -7.46 -13.23
N ILE A 305 12.31 -8.03 -13.46
CA ILE A 305 11.80 -8.38 -14.78
C ILE A 305 10.95 -7.23 -15.28
N VAL A 306 11.16 -6.79 -16.52
CA VAL A 306 10.39 -5.72 -17.15
C VAL A 306 9.69 -6.25 -18.40
N PHE A 307 8.38 -6.06 -18.48
CA PHE A 307 7.55 -6.35 -19.64
C PHE A 307 7.17 -5.04 -20.32
N GLU A 308 7.65 -4.84 -21.54
CA GLU A 308 7.30 -3.70 -22.37
C GLU A 308 6.27 -4.14 -23.43
N LEU A 309 5.09 -3.52 -23.44
CA LEU A 309 4.13 -3.65 -24.55
C LEU A 309 4.38 -2.56 -25.58
N HIS A 310 4.67 -2.98 -26.80
CA HIS A 310 4.87 -2.14 -27.96
C HIS A 310 3.74 -2.31 -28.97
N GLN A 311 3.28 -1.22 -29.58
CA GLN A 311 2.45 -1.24 -30.76
C GLN A 311 3.33 -1.13 -32.00
N LEU A 312 3.20 -2.11 -32.89
CA LEU A 312 3.87 -2.13 -34.18
C LEU A 312 3.14 -1.22 -35.19
N GLN A 313 3.77 -0.90 -36.33
CA GLN A 313 3.19 -0.06 -37.39
C GLN A 313 1.84 -0.58 -37.92
N ASN A 314 1.65 -1.89 -37.97
CA ASN A 314 0.39 -2.54 -38.36
C ASN A 314 -0.69 -2.52 -37.24
N LYS A 315 -0.45 -1.77 -36.16
CA LYS A 315 -1.29 -1.63 -34.96
C LYS A 315 -1.41 -2.89 -34.09
N THR A 316 -0.68 -3.97 -34.37
CA THR A 316 -0.66 -5.16 -33.49
C THR A 316 0.29 -4.97 -32.31
N GLY A 317 0.02 -5.65 -31.20
CA GLY A 317 0.89 -5.62 -30.02
C GLY A 317 2.07 -6.59 -30.12
N ALA A 318 3.22 -6.19 -29.59
CA ALA A 318 4.39 -7.02 -29.37
C ALA A 318 4.95 -6.78 -27.95
N VAL A 319 5.44 -7.84 -27.32
CA VAL A 319 5.96 -7.85 -25.96
C VAL A 319 7.46 -8.04 -26.01
N ARG A 320 8.19 -7.16 -25.33
CA ARG A 320 9.62 -7.31 -25.07
C ARG A 320 9.82 -7.54 -23.58
N VAL A 321 10.63 -8.54 -23.23
CA VAL A 321 10.90 -8.89 -21.82
C VAL A 321 12.37 -8.66 -21.52
N LEU A 322 12.65 -7.94 -20.43
CA LEU A 322 13.98 -7.61 -19.96
C LEU A 322 14.20 -8.13 -18.55
N HIS A 323 15.45 -8.42 -18.21
CA HIS A 323 15.87 -8.82 -16.88
C HIS A 323 17.07 -7.99 -16.42
N LEU A 324 16.86 -7.23 -15.36
CA LEU A 324 17.91 -6.56 -14.59
C LEU A 324 18.30 -7.51 -13.45
N ASN A 325 19.56 -7.96 -13.43
CA ASN A 325 20.06 -9.00 -12.54
C ASN A 325 21.39 -8.63 -11.86
N SER A 326 21.69 -7.33 -11.73
CA SER A 326 22.87 -6.87 -11.00
C SER A 326 22.84 -7.32 -9.54
N THR A 327 24.00 -7.73 -9.01
CA THR A 327 24.19 -8.07 -7.59
C THR A 327 24.51 -6.85 -6.72
N THR A 328 24.91 -5.73 -7.34
CA THR A 328 25.22 -4.46 -6.67
C THR A 328 24.54 -3.29 -7.41
N PRO A 329 23.21 -3.28 -7.54
CA PRO A 329 22.49 -2.27 -8.30
C PRO A 329 22.64 -0.85 -7.72
N GLU A 330 23.03 -0.72 -6.45
CA GLU A 330 23.38 0.55 -5.82
C GLU A 330 24.67 1.19 -6.38
N ILE A 331 25.51 0.40 -7.05
CA ILE A 331 26.73 0.86 -7.72
C ILE A 331 26.47 0.95 -9.23
N ASP A 332 25.98 -0.13 -9.82
CA ASP A 332 25.64 -0.22 -11.23
C ASP A 332 24.48 -1.21 -11.42
N VAL A 333 23.35 -0.71 -11.92
CA VAL A 333 22.17 -1.53 -12.26
C VAL A 333 22.46 -2.46 -13.44
N GLY A 334 23.51 -2.18 -14.21
CA GLY A 334 23.94 -2.96 -15.36
C GLY A 334 23.05 -2.75 -16.58
N TYR A 335 23.32 -3.53 -17.63
CA TYR A 335 22.52 -3.52 -18.85
C TYR A 335 21.39 -4.56 -18.76
N PRO A 336 20.16 -4.21 -19.20
CA PRO A 336 19.05 -5.14 -19.20
C PRO A 336 19.30 -6.28 -20.20
N HIS A 337 19.18 -7.52 -19.72
CA HIS A 337 19.24 -8.70 -20.58
C HIS A 337 17.90 -8.94 -21.24
N VAL A 338 17.88 -9.06 -22.57
CA VAL A 338 16.66 -9.42 -23.31
C VAL A 338 16.35 -10.90 -23.09
N LEU A 339 15.15 -11.21 -22.59
CA LEU A 339 14.66 -12.56 -22.43
C LEU A 339 13.85 -12.97 -23.67
N ASN A 340 14.46 -13.78 -24.53
CA ASN A 340 13.78 -14.33 -25.71
C ASN A 340 12.96 -15.57 -25.32
N LEU A 341 11.64 -15.44 -25.35
CA LEU A 341 10.74 -16.58 -25.17
C LEU A 341 10.95 -17.60 -26.30
N LYS A 342 10.82 -18.89 -26.00
CA LYS A 342 11.04 -19.96 -26.97
C LYS A 342 10.17 -19.76 -28.23
N GLY A 343 10.84 -19.59 -29.36
CA GLY A 343 10.18 -19.36 -30.66
C GLY A 343 9.75 -17.92 -30.92
N CYS A 344 10.09 -16.96 -30.05
CA CYS A 344 9.94 -15.53 -30.30
C CYS A 344 11.30 -14.86 -30.55
N SER A 345 11.28 -13.79 -31.35
CA SER A 345 12.35 -12.79 -31.35
C SER A 345 12.20 -11.88 -30.12
N GLU A 346 13.09 -10.90 -29.99
CA GLU A 346 13.08 -9.88 -28.93
C GLU A 346 11.71 -9.21 -28.74
N PHE A 347 10.99 -8.96 -29.83
CA PHE A 347 9.61 -8.45 -29.82
C PHE A 347 8.65 -9.59 -30.17
N CYS A 348 8.13 -10.26 -29.15
CA CYS A 348 7.23 -11.40 -29.28
C CYS A 348 5.80 -10.91 -29.56
N PRO A 349 5.12 -11.30 -30.66
CA PRO A 349 3.74 -10.88 -30.91
C PRO A 349 2.82 -11.19 -29.71
N LEU A 350 1.96 -10.25 -29.30
CA LEU A 350 1.17 -10.37 -28.06
C LEU A 350 0.30 -11.63 -28.02
N ASP A 351 -0.33 -12.01 -29.13
CA ASP A 351 -1.14 -13.23 -29.21
C ASP A 351 -0.29 -14.50 -29.02
N LYS A 352 0.95 -14.47 -29.52
CA LYS A 352 1.90 -15.56 -29.36
C LYS A 352 2.44 -15.62 -27.93
N PHE A 353 2.77 -14.47 -27.34
CA PHE A 353 3.13 -14.36 -25.93
C PHE A 353 2.02 -14.96 -25.05
N ALA A 354 0.78 -14.53 -25.25
CA ALA A 354 -0.39 -15.03 -24.53
C ALA A 354 -0.56 -16.55 -24.69
N LYS A 355 -0.38 -17.09 -25.90
CA LYS A 355 -0.44 -18.55 -26.14
C LYS A 355 0.68 -19.31 -25.42
N ILE A 356 1.88 -18.73 -25.32
CA ILE A 356 3.02 -19.35 -24.62
C ILE A 356 2.77 -19.36 -23.11
N THR A 357 2.23 -18.27 -22.55
CA THR A 357 2.00 -18.13 -21.10
C THR A 357 0.74 -18.86 -20.64
N GLN A 358 -0.27 -19.00 -21.49
CA GLN A 358 -1.57 -19.62 -21.16
C GLN A 358 -1.46 -21.04 -20.58
N LYS A 359 -0.44 -21.83 -20.97
CA LYS A 359 -0.22 -23.17 -20.40
C LYS A 359 0.08 -23.17 -18.89
N PHE A 360 0.49 -22.02 -18.37
CA PHE A 360 0.72 -21.80 -16.94
C PHE A 360 -0.44 -21.05 -16.30
N THR A 361 -1.47 -20.62 -17.01
CA THR A 361 -2.62 -19.97 -16.38
C THR A 361 -3.58 -21.05 -15.85
N PRO A 362 -3.96 -21.03 -14.56
CA PRO A 362 -5.03 -21.86 -14.03
C PRO A 362 -6.40 -21.30 -14.44
N ASP A 363 -7.37 -22.18 -14.73
CA ASP A 363 -8.73 -21.75 -15.12
C ASP A 363 -9.48 -21.19 -13.91
N ASP A 364 -9.38 -21.88 -12.77
CA ASP A 364 -9.93 -21.50 -11.47
C ASP A 364 -8.95 -21.92 -10.38
N TRP A 365 -8.11 -20.98 -9.95
CA TRP A 365 -7.04 -21.25 -8.98
C TRP A 365 -7.61 -21.75 -7.65
N GLU A 366 -8.70 -21.15 -7.18
CA GLU A 366 -9.36 -21.48 -5.92
C GLU A 366 -9.92 -22.91 -5.93
N ALA A 367 -10.60 -23.30 -7.02
CA ALA A 367 -11.12 -24.65 -7.18
C ALA A 367 -9.99 -25.70 -7.24
N GLU A 368 -8.90 -25.39 -7.94
CA GLU A 368 -7.75 -26.29 -8.07
C GLU A 368 -6.95 -26.46 -6.77
N CYS A 369 -6.90 -25.41 -5.93
CA CYS A 369 -6.27 -25.46 -4.62
C CYS A 369 -7.21 -26.01 -3.52
N GLN A 370 -8.47 -26.37 -3.84
CA GLN A 370 -9.44 -26.89 -2.88
C GLN A 370 -9.57 -26.03 -1.62
N GLU A 371 -9.47 -24.71 -1.78
CA GLU A 371 -9.38 -23.82 -0.63
C GLU A 371 -10.74 -23.77 0.09
N GLN A 372 -10.82 -24.42 1.26
CA GLN A 372 -11.90 -24.11 2.20
C GLN A 372 -11.61 -22.70 2.70
N SER A 373 -12.43 -21.73 2.29
CA SER A 373 -12.34 -20.33 2.69
C SER A 373 -12.00 -20.23 4.18
N GLN A 374 -10.73 -20.00 4.52
CA GLN A 374 -10.33 -19.77 5.90
C GLN A 374 -10.78 -18.36 6.23
N LYS A 375 -12.03 -18.24 6.70
CA LYS A 375 -12.49 -17.05 7.44
C LYS A 375 -11.77 -17.01 8.78
N LYS A 376 -10.55 -16.48 8.78
CA LYS A 376 -10.02 -15.70 9.89
C LYS A 376 -8.82 -14.88 9.44
N LEU A 377 -9.11 -13.63 9.08
CA LEU A 377 -8.15 -12.55 9.29
C LEU A 377 -8.87 -11.47 10.08
N GLU A 378 -8.83 -11.61 11.41
CA GLU A 378 -9.10 -10.50 12.31
C GLU A 378 -7.87 -10.27 13.15
N THR A 379 -7.07 -9.28 12.78
CA THR A 379 -6.21 -8.58 13.74
C THR A 379 -5.91 -7.18 13.23
N MET A 380 -6.23 -6.18 14.05
CA MET A 380 -5.29 -5.08 14.29
C MET A 380 -4.99 -5.04 15.79
N PRO A 381 -3.84 -5.57 16.22
CA PRO A 381 -3.16 -4.94 17.34
C PRO A 381 -1.69 -4.68 16.97
N ASP A 382 -1.37 -3.39 16.79
CA ASP A 382 0.01 -2.90 16.87
C ASP A 382 0.23 -2.13 18.19
N ASP A 383 1.46 -2.19 18.66
CA ASP A 383 1.80 -2.30 20.08
C ASP A 383 2.35 -1.00 20.72
N SER A 384 1.60 0.13 20.71
CA SER A 384 2.16 1.49 20.93
C SER A 384 1.97 2.21 22.28
N ASN A 385 2.82 3.21 22.53
CA ASN A 385 2.69 4.21 23.62
C ASN A 385 1.73 5.36 23.26
N MET A 386 1.87 5.95 22.07
CA MET A 386 1.06 7.05 21.56
C MET A 386 0.22 6.59 20.39
N ARG A 387 -1.01 7.09 20.28
CA ARG A 387 -1.89 6.79 19.14
C ARG A 387 -2.40 8.07 18.53
N MET A 388 -2.60 8.08 17.22
CA MET A 388 -3.33 9.15 16.57
C MET A 388 -4.33 8.62 15.55
N LEU A 389 -5.52 9.22 15.55
CA LEU A 389 -6.58 8.99 14.56
C LEU A 389 -6.82 10.30 13.84
N PHE A 390 -6.67 10.33 12.52
CA PHE A 390 -6.96 11.54 11.74
C PHE A 390 -7.84 11.28 10.53
N ARG A 391 -8.61 12.31 10.18
CA ARG A 391 -9.27 12.40 8.88
C ARG A 391 -8.20 12.69 7.82
N HIS A 392 -8.35 12.11 6.64
CA HIS A 392 -7.54 12.51 5.48
C HIS A 392 -7.55 14.04 5.25
N GLY A 393 -6.53 14.54 4.55
CA GLY A 393 -6.45 15.94 4.14
C GLY A 393 -7.49 16.33 3.08
N ASP A 394 -7.40 17.58 2.63
CA ASP A 394 -8.23 18.12 1.56
C ASP A 394 -8.23 17.26 0.28
N ARG A 395 -9.38 17.18 -0.38
CA ARG A 395 -9.61 16.30 -1.52
C ARG A 395 -10.57 16.91 -2.52
N ALA A 396 -10.46 16.45 -3.76
CA ALA A 396 -11.48 16.66 -4.76
C ALA A 396 -12.85 16.10 -4.29
N PRO A 397 -13.98 16.63 -4.83
CA PRO A 397 -15.30 16.08 -4.57
C PRO A 397 -15.37 14.59 -4.91
N ILE A 398 -16.07 13.79 -4.12
CA ILE A 398 -16.29 12.37 -4.43
C ILE A 398 -17.39 12.21 -5.50
N LYS A 399 -18.43 13.05 -5.40
CA LYS A 399 -19.54 13.11 -6.34
C LYS A 399 -19.75 14.56 -6.75
N ILE A 400 -20.13 14.75 -8.01
CA ILE A 400 -20.58 16.04 -8.54
C ILE A 400 -22.10 16.05 -8.65
N TYR A 401 -22.68 17.24 -8.64
CA TYR A 401 -24.12 17.44 -8.77
C TYR A 401 -24.52 17.79 -10.21
N PRO A 402 -25.79 17.57 -10.63
CA PRO A 402 -26.28 18.01 -11.93
C PRO A 402 -26.05 19.52 -12.13
N GLY A 403 -25.36 19.91 -13.21
CA GLY A 403 -25.05 21.31 -13.48
C GLY A 403 -23.75 21.83 -12.83
N TYR A 404 -22.92 20.95 -12.24
CA TYR A 404 -21.56 21.29 -11.81
C TYR A 404 -20.77 21.91 -12.97
N GLN A 405 -20.33 23.16 -12.79
CA GLN A 405 -19.75 23.97 -13.88
C GLN A 405 -18.24 23.76 -14.05
N ASN A 406 -17.57 23.29 -12.99
CA ASN A 406 -16.14 23.05 -13.01
C ASN A 406 -15.85 21.70 -13.68
N ASN A 407 -14.84 21.65 -14.55
CA ASN A 407 -14.47 20.43 -15.25
C ASN A 407 -13.35 19.69 -14.52
N ILE A 408 -13.02 18.47 -14.96
CA ILE A 408 -11.99 17.64 -14.32
C ILE A 408 -10.60 18.30 -14.29
N ALA A 409 -10.33 19.33 -15.10
CA ALA A 409 -9.05 20.05 -15.08
C ALA A 409 -8.84 20.81 -13.75
N CYS A 410 -9.89 21.06 -12.96
CA CYS A 410 -9.76 21.63 -11.62
C CYS A 410 -9.24 20.62 -10.58
N CYS A 411 -9.32 19.32 -10.86
CA CYS A 411 -8.88 18.24 -9.98
C CYS A 411 -7.91 17.34 -10.76
N PRO A 412 -6.64 17.76 -10.97
CA PRO A 412 -5.68 17.02 -11.78
C PRO A 412 -5.37 15.62 -11.24
N GLU A 413 -5.57 15.40 -9.93
CA GLU A 413 -5.49 14.09 -9.29
C GLU A 413 -6.70 13.20 -9.59
N GLY A 414 -7.84 13.77 -9.95
CA GLY A 414 -9.12 13.09 -10.17
C GLY A 414 -10.08 13.18 -8.97
N PHE A 415 -11.36 12.91 -9.21
CA PHE A 415 -12.41 12.98 -8.19
C PHE A 415 -12.16 12.02 -7.01
N GLY A 416 -12.45 12.49 -5.79
CA GLY A 416 -12.27 11.75 -4.54
C GLY A 416 -10.81 11.47 -4.14
N LYS A 417 -9.83 11.94 -4.92
CA LYS A 417 -8.40 11.82 -4.62
C LYS A 417 -7.92 12.99 -3.75
N LEU A 418 -6.84 12.75 -3.00
CA LEU A 418 -6.19 13.75 -2.14
C LEU A 418 -5.53 14.83 -3.01
N SER A 419 -5.84 16.09 -2.74
CA SER A 419 -5.27 17.24 -3.48
C SER A 419 -3.83 17.53 -3.03
N LEU A 420 -3.10 18.36 -3.78
CA LEU A 420 -1.82 18.93 -3.33
C LEU A 420 -1.94 19.65 -1.97
N LEU A 421 -3.03 20.41 -1.78
CA LEU A 421 -3.31 21.08 -0.51
C LEU A 421 -3.47 20.03 0.60
N GLY A 422 -4.22 18.95 0.37
CA GLY A 422 -4.40 17.88 1.34
C GLY A 422 -3.09 17.19 1.72
N ARG A 423 -2.17 17.00 0.76
CA ARG A 423 -0.81 16.49 1.07
C ARG A 423 -0.05 17.46 1.97
N ASN A 424 -0.08 18.76 1.65
CA ASN A 424 0.60 19.80 2.42
C ASN A 424 0.03 19.93 3.85
N GLN A 425 -1.29 19.87 3.99
CA GLN A 425 -1.97 19.85 5.29
C GLN A 425 -1.49 18.70 6.18
N MET A 426 -1.47 17.48 5.63
CA MET A 426 -1.03 16.30 6.39
C MET A 426 0.46 16.35 6.73
N TYR A 427 1.30 16.81 5.80
CA TYR A 427 2.73 17.04 6.03
C TYR A 427 2.96 18.08 7.13
N THR A 428 2.20 19.17 7.13
CA THR A 428 2.31 20.24 8.15
C THR A 428 1.90 19.74 9.53
N ILE A 429 0.81 18.97 9.63
CA ILE A 429 0.42 18.30 10.89
C ILE A 429 1.55 17.37 11.37
N GLY A 430 2.14 16.56 10.48
CA GLY A 430 3.25 15.66 10.83
C GLY A 430 4.47 16.42 11.36
N LYS A 431 4.80 17.57 10.76
CA LYS A 431 5.91 18.45 11.19
C LYS A 431 5.64 19.09 12.55
N TYR A 432 4.40 19.51 12.79
CA TYR A 432 3.96 20.00 14.09
C TYR A 432 4.11 18.94 15.18
N LEU A 433 3.63 17.72 14.91
CA LEU A 433 3.72 16.59 15.84
C LEU A 433 5.18 16.15 16.07
N ARG A 434 6.03 16.18 15.04
CA ARG A 434 7.48 15.95 15.17
C ARG A 434 8.10 16.90 16.19
N ASN A 435 7.84 18.19 16.05
CA ASN A 435 8.39 19.18 16.99
C ASN A 435 7.82 18.99 18.41
N ARG A 436 6.53 18.70 18.54
CA ARG A 436 5.87 18.46 19.83
C ARG A 436 6.44 17.25 20.57
N TYR A 437 6.76 16.17 19.85
CA TYR A 437 7.20 14.89 20.40
C TYR A 437 8.68 14.60 20.14
N LYS A 438 9.48 15.61 19.83
CA LYS A 438 10.91 15.47 19.44
C LYS A 438 11.77 14.71 20.45
N ASP A 439 11.44 14.79 21.74
CA ASP A 439 12.17 14.11 22.82
C ASP A 439 11.70 12.67 23.03
N PHE A 440 10.61 12.26 22.37
CA PHE A 440 9.98 10.94 22.50
C PHE A 440 10.28 10.03 21.30
N ILE A 441 10.25 10.58 20.08
CA ILE A 441 10.52 9.88 18.81
C ILE A 441 11.99 9.94 18.42
N THR A 442 12.50 8.89 17.79
CA THR A 442 13.91 8.74 17.39
C THR A 442 14.12 8.60 15.88
N SER A 443 13.04 8.66 15.09
CA SER A 443 13.04 8.35 13.65
C SER A 443 13.35 6.90 13.31
N HIS A 444 13.35 5.98 14.30
CA HIS A 444 13.52 4.56 14.04
C HIS A 444 12.31 4.05 13.25
N PRO A 445 12.47 3.48 12.04
CA PRO A 445 11.33 3.16 11.18
C PRO A 445 10.48 1.97 11.67
N ASN A 446 10.83 1.37 12.81
CA ASN A 446 10.09 0.28 13.46
C ASN A 446 9.51 0.66 14.83
N GLU A 447 9.69 1.90 15.31
CA GLU A 447 9.01 2.36 16.53
C GLU A 447 7.61 2.93 16.22
N ILE A 448 7.17 2.82 14.96
CA ILE A 448 5.88 3.27 14.45
C ILE A 448 5.17 2.15 13.68
N ALA A 449 3.85 2.04 13.85
CA ALA A 449 2.97 1.28 12.97
C ALA A 449 1.88 2.21 12.41
N VAL A 450 1.57 2.04 11.13
CA VAL A 450 0.67 2.94 10.41
C VAL A 450 -0.42 2.11 9.76
N ASN A 451 -1.65 2.39 10.17
CA ASN A 451 -2.85 1.77 9.66
C ASN A 451 -3.73 2.82 8.97
N SER A 452 -4.35 2.45 7.87
CA SER A 452 -5.21 3.32 7.08
C SER A 452 -6.44 2.58 6.62
N SER A 453 -7.52 3.31 6.32
CA SER A 453 -8.55 2.77 5.43
C SER A 453 -7.95 2.54 4.04
N ALA A 454 -8.49 1.57 3.30
CA ALA A 454 -7.99 1.18 1.97
C ALA A 454 -8.19 2.24 0.86
N SER A 455 -8.71 3.43 1.19
CA SER A 455 -8.92 4.48 0.20
C SER A 455 -7.63 5.26 -0.07
N ASP A 456 -7.31 5.53 -1.33
CA ASP A 456 -6.08 6.25 -1.73
C ASP A 456 -5.87 7.55 -0.98
N ARG A 457 -6.94 8.30 -0.71
CA ARG A 457 -6.84 9.58 0.00
C ARG A 457 -6.36 9.41 1.45
N CYS A 458 -6.72 8.30 2.10
CA CYS A 458 -6.25 7.97 3.44
C CYS A 458 -4.82 7.43 3.40
N LEU A 459 -4.49 6.55 2.44
CA LEU A 459 -3.13 6.03 2.25
C LEU A 459 -2.14 7.17 2.01
N ARG A 460 -2.43 8.06 1.05
CA ARG A 460 -1.59 9.23 0.74
C ARG A 460 -1.53 10.24 1.90
N SER A 461 -2.62 10.39 2.66
CA SER A 461 -2.62 11.27 3.85
C SER A 461 -1.72 10.72 4.95
N ALA A 462 -1.72 9.39 5.14
CA ALA A 462 -0.80 8.74 6.04
C ALA A 462 0.63 9.01 5.57
N GLU A 463 0.98 8.59 4.36
CA GLU A 463 2.32 8.77 3.77
C GLU A 463 2.82 10.22 3.91
N ALA A 464 2.00 11.22 3.57
CA ALA A 464 2.37 12.63 3.69
C ALA A 464 2.63 13.06 5.15
N ASN A 465 1.84 12.57 6.10
CA ASN A 465 2.00 12.88 7.52
C ASN A 465 3.29 12.28 8.09
N ILE A 466 3.53 10.99 7.85
CA ILE A 466 4.72 10.32 8.38
C ILE A 466 6.01 10.73 7.66
N ALA A 467 5.94 11.23 6.42
CA ALA A 467 7.11 11.80 5.74
C ALA A 467 7.80 12.92 6.54
N SER A 468 7.03 13.80 7.19
CA SER A 468 7.57 14.83 8.08
C SER A 468 7.68 14.37 9.54
N PHE A 469 6.77 13.52 10.03
CA PHE A 469 6.78 13.08 11.42
C PHE A 469 7.98 12.16 11.72
N TYR A 470 8.33 11.29 10.79
CA TYR A 470 9.41 10.31 10.89
C TYR A 470 10.51 10.54 9.85
N ALA A 471 10.73 11.81 9.48
CA ALA A 471 11.88 12.21 8.67
C ALA A 471 13.17 11.58 9.24
N PRO A 472 14.02 10.96 8.39
CA PRO A 472 15.14 10.16 8.86
C PRO A 472 16.23 11.03 9.50
N GLU A 473 16.85 10.50 10.56
CA GLU A 473 18.01 11.10 11.23
C GLU A 473 19.13 10.07 11.38
N GLY A 474 20.39 10.54 11.40
CA GLY A 474 21.56 9.68 11.61
C GLY A 474 21.63 8.52 10.61
N ILE A 475 21.71 7.29 11.14
CA ILE A 475 21.83 6.06 10.33
C ILE A 475 20.59 5.80 9.45
N TRP A 476 19.43 6.39 9.76
CA TRP A 476 18.20 6.16 9.01
C TRP A 476 18.14 6.90 7.68
N LYS A 477 19.09 7.83 7.43
CA LYS A 477 19.24 8.50 6.14
C LYS A 477 19.88 7.54 5.14
N PHE A 478 19.05 6.96 4.28
CA PHE A 478 19.54 6.00 3.27
C PHE A 478 20.03 6.69 1.99
N GLU A 479 19.45 7.83 1.58
CA GLU A 479 19.86 8.57 0.37
C GLU A 479 20.19 10.04 0.68
N GLY A 480 21.22 10.59 0.03
CA GLY A 480 21.63 11.97 0.23
C GLY A 480 20.69 12.96 -0.43
N GLY A 481 20.29 14.01 0.29
CA GLY A 481 19.37 15.04 -0.24
C GLY A 481 17.90 14.65 -0.24
N LEU A 482 17.56 13.46 0.27
CA LEU A 482 16.18 12.99 0.45
C LEU A 482 15.88 12.81 1.94
N ASP A 483 15.27 13.81 2.56
CA ASP A 483 14.83 13.75 3.97
C ASP A 483 13.49 12.99 4.10
N TRP A 484 13.45 11.77 3.58
CA TRP A 484 12.33 10.83 3.65
C TRP A 484 12.84 9.39 3.77
N GLN A 485 12.06 8.52 4.41
CA GLN A 485 12.34 7.08 4.48
C GLN A 485 11.05 6.27 4.35
N PRO A 486 11.13 5.04 3.79
CA PRO A 486 9.96 4.17 3.64
C PRO A 486 9.46 3.66 4.99
N ILE A 487 8.16 3.84 5.24
CA ILE A 487 7.42 3.38 6.42
C ILE A 487 6.09 2.81 5.90
N PRO A 488 5.90 1.48 5.97
CA PRO A 488 4.72 0.83 5.43
C PRO A 488 3.42 1.38 6.00
N VAL A 489 2.45 1.62 5.12
CA VAL A 489 1.07 1.90 5.49
C VAL A 489 0.23 0.65 5.27
N HIS A 490 -0.22 0.05 6.37
CA HIS A 490 -1.07 -1.13 6.34
C HIS A 490 -2.55 -0.75 6.26
N TYR A 491 -3.35 -1.61 5.65
CA TYR A 491 -4.80 -1.50 5.61
C TYR A 491 -5.45 -2.88 5.55
N LEU A 492 -6.72 -2.93 5.94
CA LEU A 492 -7.58 -4.09 5.73
C LEU A 492 -8.48 -3.87 4.53
N PRO A 493 -8.86 -4.93 3.78
CA PRO A 493 -9.89 -4.82 2.76
C PRO A 493 -11.20 -4.25 3.33
N TYR A 494 -11.93 -3.44 2.54
CA TYR A 494 -13.14 -2.76 3.00
C TYR A 494 -14.15 -3.67 3.71
N SER A 495 -14.36 -4.89 3.19
CA SER A 495 -15.30 -5.87 3.77
C SER A 495 -14.87 -6.45 5.12
N GLN A 496 -13.60 -6.28 5.50
CA GLN A 496 -12.98 -6.81 6.72
C GLN A 496 -12.63 -5.69 7.72
N ASP A 497 -12.59 -4.43 7.28
CA ASP A 497 -12.08 -3.31 8.07
C ASP A 497 -13.13 -2.68 9.01
N LYS A 498 -13.41 -3.37 10.12
CA LYS A 498 -14.30 -2.91 11.20
C LYS A 498 -13.78 -1.67 11.95
N PHE A 499 -12.55 -1.22 11.68
CA PHE A 499 -11.88 -0.15 12.42
C PHE A 499 -11.96 1.19 11.70
N LEU A 500 -11.55 1.23 10.42
CA LEU A 500 -11.29 2.48 9.70
C LEU A 500 -12.20 2.69 8.48
N SER A 501 -12.83 1.63 7.94
CA SER A 501 -13.67 1.73 6.73
C SER A 501 -15.17 1.52 6.95
N PHE A 502 -15.58 0.98 8.11
CA PHE A 502 -16.98 0.64 8.44
C PHE A 502 -17.66 -0.25 7.39
N PRO A 503 -17.40 -1.58 7.39
CA PRO A 503 -17.97 -2.52 6.42
C PRO A 503 -19.50 -2.53 6.49
N ALA A 504 -20.10 -3.15 5.48
CA ALA A 504 -21.54 -3.33 5.40
C ALA A 504 -22.09 -3.95 6.69
N CYS A 505 -22.98 -3.22 7.35
CA CYS A 505 -23.57 -3.64 8.61
C CYS A 505 -25.06 -3.31 8.69
N GLN A 506 -25.89 -4.34 8.84
CA GLN A 506 -27.34 -4.17 8.78
C GLN A 506 -27.85 -3.32 9.94
N LYS A 507 -27.48 -3.65 11.18
CA LYS A 507 -27.90 -2.90 12.37
C LYS A 507 -27.51 -1.43 12.30
N ALA A 508 -26.28 -1.14 11.88
CA ALA A 508 -25.80 0.24 11.76
C ALA A 508 -26.53 0.99 10.64
N SER A 509 -26.82 0.33 9.51
CA SER A 509 -27.57 0.92 8.41
C SER A 509 -29.01 1.24 8.83
N ASP A 510 -29.67 0.31 9.53
CA ASP A 510 -31.02 0.48 10.05
C ASP A 510 -31.09 1.64 11.05
N GLU A 511 -30.15 1.69 12.00
CA GLU A 511 -30.10 2.73 13.04
C GLU A 511 -29.83 4.12 12.45
N ALA A 512 -28.89 4.22 11.49
CA ALA A 512 -28.63 5.48 10.79
C ALA A 512 -29.85 5.96 10.00
N MET A 513 -30.56 5.04 9.35
CA MET A 513 -31.80 5.36 8.65
C MET A 513 -32.93 5.77 9.60
N GLN A 514 -33.03 5.16 10.79
CA GLN A 514 -33.99 5.57 11.81
C GLN A 514 -33.71 6.98 12.32
N LEU A 515 -32.44 7.33 12.57
CA LEU A 515 -32.04 8.69 12.94
C LEU A 515 -32.38 9.69 11.84
N TYR A 516 -32.07 9.38 10.58
CA TYR A 516 -32.39 10.24 9.45
C TYR A 516 -33.91 10.49 9.31
N LYS A 517 -34.73 9.47 9.60
CA LYS A 517 -36.20 9.56 9.59
C LYS A 517 -36.80 10.13 10.88
N SER A 518 -35.98 10.49 11.86
CA SER A 518 -36.45 11.01 13.15
C SER A 518 -37.14 12.37 13.01
N GLU A 519 -38.05 12.68 13.93
CA GLU A 519 -38.76 13.96 13.94
C GLU A 519 -37.80 15.15 14.07
N ASP A 520 -36.69 15.00 14.82
CA ASP A 520 -35.70 16.06 14.98
C ASP A 520 -35.05 16.41 13.61
N VAL A 521 -34.66 15.41 12.80
CA VAL A 521 -34.10 15.63 11.45
C VAL A 521 -35.18 16.11 10.47
N GLN A 522 -36.34 15.45 10.44
CA GLN A 522 -37.38 15.77 9.47
C GLN A 522 -37.99 17.16 9.71
N SER A 523 -38.12 17.58 10.98
CA SER A 523 -38.58 18.94 11.32
C SER A 523 -37.58 20.02 10.91
N PHE A 524 -36.27 19.76 10.95
CA PHE A 524 -35.25 20.69 10.44
C PHE A 524 -35.45 20.95 8.94
N PHE A 525 -35.59 19.90 8.12
CA PHE A 525 -35.82 20.07 6.68
C PHE A 525 -37.19 20.72 6.38
N ARG A 526 -38.24 20.40 7.14
CA ARG A 526 -39.55 21.04 7.00
C ARG A 526 -39.52 22.53 7.34
N SER A 527 -38.87 22.90 8.45
CA SER A 527 -38.76 24.30 8.90
C SER A 527 -37.95 25.16 7.95
N ASN A 528 -37.05 24.56 7.15
CA ASN A 528 -36.23 25.25 6.16
C ASN A 528 -36.67 24.98 4.71
N LYS A 529 -37.90 24.49 4.52
CA LYS A 529 -38.39 24.01 3.23
C LYS A 529 -38.26 25.04 2.11
N GLU A 530 -38.61 26.30 2.39
CA GLU A 530 -38.55 27.38 1.39
C GLU A 530 -37.13 27.58 0.85
N SER A 531 -36.12 27.63 1.71
CA SER A 531 -34.72 27.74 1.32
C SER A 531 -34.25 26.52 0.51
N PHE A 532 -34.67 25.32 0.89
CA PHE A 532 -34.33 24.10 0.13
C PHE A 532 -35.02 24.04 -1.23
N ASP A 533 -36.27 24.49 -1.32
CA ASP A 533 -37.00 24.58 -2.58
C ASP A 533 -36.33 25.60 -3.52
N ASP A 534 -35.92 26.76 -3.01
CA ASP A 534 -35.20 27.77 -3.79
C ASP A 534 -33.82 27.27 -4.26
N MET A 535 -33.02 26.68 -3.37
CA MET A 535 -31.77 26.02 -3.75
C MET A 535 -31.99 24.94 -4.82
N SER A 536 -33.07 24.16 -4.71
CA SER A 536 -33.39 23.11 -5.68
C SER A 536 -33.75 23.67 -7.05
N GLN A 537 -34.44 24.82 -7.11
CA GLN A 537 -34.74 25.52 -8.36
C GLN A 537 -33.46 26.04 -9.02
N HIS A 538 -32.55 26.63 -8.25
CA HIS A 538 -31.26 27.10 -8.76
C HIS A 538 -30.34 25.95 -9.21
N ALA A 539 -30.29 24.86 -8.43
CA ALA A 539 -29.39 23.75 -8.67
C ALA A 539 -29.90 22.78 -9.76
N GLY A 540 -31.21 22.76 -10.03
CA GLY A 540 -31.82 21.86 -11.01
C GLY A 540 -32.01 20.41 -10.53
N PHE A 541 -31.87 20.16 -9.22
CA PHE A 541 -32.14 18.87 -8.57
C PHE A 541 -32.64 19.08 -7.15
N ASN A 542 -33.23 18.05 -6.54
CA ASN A 542 -33.72 18.14 -5.17
C ASN A 542 -32.55 18.15 -4.15
N VAL A 543 -32.22 19.34 -3.65
CA VAL A 543 -31.15 19.53 -2.65
C VAL A 543 -31.54 18.98 -1.27
N SER A 544 -32.84 18.82 -0.97
CA SER A 544 -33.33 18.35 0.33
C SER A 544 -33.19 16.84 0.59
N ASP A 545 -32.71 16.08 -0.39
CA ASP A 545 -32.37 14.67 -0.18
C ASP A 545 -30.98 14.58 0.48
N GLY A 546 -30.90 14.00 1.69
CA GLY A 546 -29.70 14.08 2.52
C GLY A 546 -28.40 13.62 1.85
N LEU A 547 -28.42 12.59 0.99
CA LEU A 547 -27.20 12.19 0.28
C LEU A 547 -26.80 13.22 -0.79
N TYR A 548 -27.78 13.82 -1.46
CA TYR A 548 -27.54 14.91 -2.41
C TYR A 548 -27.15 16.21 -1.72
N THR A 549 -27.70 16.54 -0.54
CA THR A 549 -27.27 17.70 0.26
C THR A 549 -25.79 17.60 0.60
N MET A 550 -25.33 16.42 1.07
CA MET A 550 -23.92 16.19 1.38
C MET A 550 -23.03 16.29 0.15
N ALA A 551 -23.41 15.63 -0.96
CA ALA A 551 -22.63 15.69 -2.19
C ALA A 551 -22.54 17.11 -2.75
N PHE A 552 -23.63 17.87 -2.68
CA PHE A 552 -23.70 19.26 -3.13
C PHE A 552 -22.78 20.16 -2.31
N TYR A 553 -22.89 20.12 -0.98
CA TYR A 553 -22.03 20.89 -0.09
C TYR A 553 -20.56 20.50 -0.21
N ASP A 554 -20.23 19.21 -0.26
CA ASP A 554 -18.84 18.74 -0.41
C ASP A 554 -18.21 19.25 -1.72
N ALA A 555 -18.98 19.28 -2.82
CA ALA A 555 -18.51 19.82 -4.09
C ALA A 555 -18.26 21.34 -4.00
N LEU A 556 -19.21 22.09 -3.46
CA LEU A 556 -19.10 23.54 -3.27
C LEU A 556 -17.98 23.93 -2.29
N LEU A 557 -17.74 23.12 -1.26
CA LEU A 557 -16.65 23.33 -0.32
C LEU A 557 -15.29 23.16 -0.99
N ALA A 558 -15.12 22.12 -1.81
CA ALA A 558 -13.89 21.95 -2.58
C ALA A 558 -13.69 23.11 -3.56
N ASP A 559 -14.75 23.55 -4.26
CA ASP A 559 -14.68 24.71 -5.16
C ASP A 559 -14.21 25.97 -4.41
N ARG A 560 -14.80 26.22 -3.23
CA ARG A 560 -14.44 27.35 -2.37
C ARG A 560 -12.99 27.28 -1.88
N ILE A 561 -12.54 26.12 -1.42
CA ILE A 561 -11.16 25.90 -0.94
C ILE A 561 -10.13 26.13 -2.06
N HIS A 562 -10.44 25.67 -3.27
CA HIS A 562 -9.56 25.77 -4.42
C HIS A 562 -9.74 27.07 -5.24
N ASN A 563 -10.52 28.03 -4.73
CA ASN A 563 -10.82 29.29 -5.42
C ASN A 563 -11.35 29.10 -6.86
N LEU A 564 -12.15 28.05 -7.07
CA LEU A 564 -12.80 27.77 -8.34
C LEU A 564 -14.07 28.63 -8.49
N PRO A 565 -14.61 28.77 -9.72
CA PRO A 565 -15.91 29.39 -9.94
C PRO A 565 -16.96 28.84 -8.97
N PHE A 566 -17.50 29.72 -8.14
CA PHE A 566 -18.45 29.42 -7.07
C PHE A 566 -19.76 30.16 -7.34
N PRO A 567 -20.93 29.48 -7.34
CA PRO A 567 -22.20 30.13 -7.64
C PRO A 567 -22.61 31.10 -6.52
N SER A 568 -22.68 32.40 -6.83
CA SER A 568 -22.94 33.45 -5.83
C SER A 568 -24.30 33.32 -5.13
N TRP A 569 -25.28 32.68 -5.78
CA TRP A 569 -26.60 32.43 -5.19
C TRP A 569 -26.56 31.45 -4.00
N VAL A 570 -25.47 30.70 -3.83
CA VAL A 570 -25.29 29.77 -2.70
C VAL A 570 -24.91 30.50 -1.41
N GLU A 571 -24.30 31.69 -1.48
CA GLU A 571 -23.78 32.39 -0.29
C GLU A 571 -24.82 32.60 0.83
N PRO A 572 -26.06 33.05 0.55
CA PRO A 572 -27.09 33.18 1.57
C PRO A 572 -27.46 31.85 2.26
N TYR A 573 -27.22 30.72 1.59
CA TYR A 573 -27.57 29.39 2.07
C TYR A 573 -26.40 28.64 2.72
N TRP A 574 -25.19 29.19 2.71
CA TRP A 574 -23.98 28.47 3.13
C TRP A 574 -24.08 27.90 4.54
N THR A 575 -24.50 28.72 5.51
CA THR A 575 -24.66 28.29 6.92
C THR A 575 -25.74 27.21 7.06
N LEU A 576 -26.83 27.32 6.29
CA LEU A 576 -27.88 26.30 6.30
C LEU A 576 -27.36 24.98 5.74
N LEU A 577 -26.66 25.00 4.61
CA LEU A 577 -26.05 23.81 4.01
C LEU A 577 -25.04 23.15 4.95
N GLN A 578 -24.16 23.93 5.58
CA GLN A 578 -23.20 23.42 6.55
C GLN A 578 -23.91 22.72 7.73
N LYS A 579 -24.90 23.36 8.35
CA LYS A 579 -25.70 22.75 9.42
C LYS A 579 -26.43 21.48 8.96
N SER A 580 -26.94 21.48 7.73
CA SER A 580 -27.63 20.34 7.15
C SER A 580 -26.70 19.14 7.02
N VAL A 581 -25.49 19.36 6.54
CA VAL A 581 -24.48 18.31 6.39
C VAL A 581 -23.95 17.83 7.73
N ASP A 582 -23.72 18.72 8.70
CA ASP A 582 -23.41 18.31 10.07
C ASP A 582 -24.50 17.37 10.61
N MET A 583 -25.77 17.71 10.39
CA MET A 583 -26.91 16.94 10.88
C MET A 583 -27.01 15.56 10.22
N ILE A 584 -26.80 15.50 8.90
CA ILE A 584 -26.80 14.24 8.16
C ILE A 584 -25.59 13.38 8.58
N SER A 585 -24.40 13.96 8.72
CA SER A 585 -23.22 13.27 9.24
C SER A 585 -23.48 12.68 10.63
N HIS A 586 -24.13 13.41 11.53
CA HIS A 586 -24.49 12.91 12.86
C HIS A 586 -25.41 11.69 12.83
N CYS A 587 -26.28 11.55 11.83
CA CYS A 587 -27.13 10.36 11.68
C CYS A 587 -26.32 9.06 11.53
N PHE A 588 -25.06 9.16 11.08
CA PHE A 588 -24.21 8.00 10.93
C PHE A 588 -23.55 7.55 12.25
N TYR A 589 -23.52 8.36 13.31
CA TYR A 589 -22.86 7.94 14.56
C TYR A 589 -23.56 8.36 15.86
N ASN A 590 -24.64 9.11 15.80
CA ASN A 590 -25.34 9.65 16.98
C ASN A 590 -26.35 8.65 17.59
N SER A 591 -25.91 7.43 17.87
CA SER A 591 -26.67 6.43 18.63
C SER A 591 -25.71 5.53 19.40
N PRO A 592 -26.09 5.01 20.58
CA PRO A 592 -25.23 4.07 21.30
C PRO A 592 -24.89 2.83 20.48
N ASP A 593 -25.83 2.31 19.69
CA ASP A 593 -25.58 1.15 18.83
C ASP A 593 -24.58 1.50 17.70
N LEU A 594 -24.68 2.70 17.14
CA LEU A 594 -23.72 3.17 16.14
C LEU A 594 -22.33 3.37 16.73
N LEU A 595 -22.22 3.96 17.92
CA LEU A 595 -20.93 4.11 18.60
C LEU A 595 -20.28 2.76 18.91
N ARG A 596 -21.08 1.76 19.32
CA ARG A 596 -20.62 0.38 19.51
C ARG A 596 -20.09 -0.25 18.22
N LEU A 597 -20.81 -0.07 17.11
CA LEU A 597 -20.46 -0.68 15.83
C LEU A 597 -19.40 0.10 15.03
N ARG A 598 -19.07 1.34 15.43
CA ARG A 598 -18.13 2.22 14.70
C ARG A 598 -16.90 2.58 15.52
N ALA A 599 -17.06 3.36 16.59
CA ALA A 599 -15.94 3.76 17.44
C ALA A 599 -15.43 2.59 18.31
N GLY A 600 -16.32 1.65 18.66
CA GLY A 600 -16.06 0.53 19.56
C GLY A 600 -14.87 -0.35 19.21
N PRO A 601 -14.79 -0.95 18.01
CA PRO A 601 -13.67 -1.80 17.62
C PRO A 601 -12.31 -1.10 17.76
N LEU A 602 -12.23 0.15 17.32
CA LEU A 602 -11.00 0.93 17.44
C LEU A 602 -10.71 1.31 18.90
N LEU A 603 -11.72 1.71 19.69
CA LEU A 603 -11.56 1.95 21.13
C LEU A 603 -11.05 0.73 21.88
N GLN A 604 -11.54 -0.46 21.53
CA GLN A 604 -11.07 -1.72 22.09
C GLN A 604 -9.58 -1.90 21.83
N ALA A 605 -9.15 -1.86 20.57
CA ALA A 605 -7.74 -1.98 20.20
C ALA A 605 -6.86 -0.92 20.90
N ILE A 606 -7.31 0.33 20.95
CA ILE A 606 -6.62 1.42 21.66
C ILE A 606 -6.44 1.08 23.15
N THR A 607 -7.50 0.64 23.84
CA THR A 607 -7.47 0.37 25.28
C THR A 607 -6.70 -0.88 25.66
N GLU A 608 -6.82 -1.96 24.87
CA GLU A 608 -6.09 -3.22 25.10
C GLU A 608 -4.59 -3.00 24.95
N ASN A 609 -4.17 -2.28 23.91
CA ASN A 609 -2.76 -2.02 23.67
C ASN A 609 -2.18 -1.06 24.75
N MET A 610 -2.94 -0.08 25.24
CA MET A 610 -2.52 0.76 26.37
C MET A 610 -2.30 -0.06 27.65
N LYS A 611 -3.21 -1.00 27.94
CA LYS A 611 -3.06 -1.90 29.11
C LYS A 611 -1.84 -2.79 28.97
N GLY A 612 -1.64 -3.41 27.80
CA GLY A 612 -0.49 -4.28 27.55
C GLY A 612 0.85 -3.54 27.62
N LYS A 613 0.87 -2.25 27.25
CA LYS A 613 2.06 -1.41 27.43
C LYS A 613 2.39 -1.17 28.90
N ILE A 614 1.40 -0.80 29.73
CA ILE A 614 1.61 -0.56 31.16
C ILE A 614 1.99 -1.85 31.91
N SER A 615 1.42 -3.00 31.53
CA SER A 615 1.79 -4.29 32.12
C SER A 615 3.17 -4.80 31.68
N GLY A 616 3.78 -4.18 30.65
CA GLY A 616 5.04 -4.62 30.08
C GLY A 616 4.92 -5.84 29.15
N SER A 617 3.70 -6.25 28.77
CA SER A 617 3.51 -7.30 27.76
C SER A 617 3.78 -6.82 26.34
N ILE A 618 3.96 -5.51 26.16
CA ILE A 618 4.20 -4.84 24.88
C ILE A 618 5.40 -3.88 25.02
N THR A 619 6.51 -4.08 24.30
CA THR A 619 7.77 -3.32 24.57
C THR A 619 8.18 -2.33 23.48
N ASP A 620 7.87 -2.54 22.19
CA ASP A 620 8.72 -1.94 21.14
C ASP A 620 8.11 -0.82 20.27
N LEU A 621 6.78 -0.67 20.20
CA LEU A 621 6.19 0.43 19.44
C LEU A 621 6.00 1.69 20.31
N LYS A 622 6.34 2.85 19.75
CA LYS A 622 6.09 4.16 20.34
C LYS A 622 4.86 4.83 19.77
N LEU A 623 4.54 4.63 18.50
CA LEU A 623 3.42 5.29 17.83
C LEU A 623 2.59 4.32 17.00
N GLN A 624 1.27 4.42 17.12
CA GLN A 624 0.34 3.82 16.17
C GLN A 624 -0.52 4.90 15.51
N VAL A 625 -0.62 4.85 14.19
CA VAL A 625 -1.32 5.84 13.38
C VAL A 625 -2.55 5.19 12.75
N PHE A 626 -3.65 5.91 12.72
CA PHE A 626 -4.90 5.52 12.09
C PHE A 626 -5.36 6.64 11.14
N SER A 627 -5.20 6.43 9.83
CA SER A 627 -5.66 7.34 8.77
C SER A 627 -7.04 6.93 8.27
N ALA A 628 -8.04 7.80 8.42
CA ALA A 628 -9.43 7.43 8.21
C ALA A 628 -10.30 8.61 7.71
N HIS A 629 -11.59 8.56 8.03
CA HIS A 629 -12.60 9.50 7.55
C HIS A 629 -13.18 10.37 8.67
N GLU A 630 -13.94 11.39 8.28
CA GLU A 630 -14.69 12.27 9.17
C GLU A 630 -15.55 11.50 10.18
N ASP A 631 -16.22 10.43 9.75
CA ASP A 631 -17.10 9.64 10.61
C ASP A 631 -16.33 8.90 11.71
N ASN A 632 -15.09 8.46 11.43
CA ASN A 632 -14.23 7.83 12.44
C ASN A 632 -13.85 8.84 13.52
N VAL A 633 -13.41 10.03 13.11
CA VAL A 633 -13.07 11.11 14.04
C VAL A 633 -14.31 11.57 14.81
N GLY A 634 -15.44 11.80 14.14
CA GLY A 634 -16.69 12.28 14.72
C GLY A 634 -17.28 11.29 15.73
N SER A 635 -17.34 10.00 15.38
CA SER A 635 -17.81 8.95 16.30
C SER A 635 -16.89 8.78 17.50
N MET A 636 -15.57 8.86 17.31
CA MET A 636 -14.60 8.80 18.41
C MET A 636 -14.73 10.01 19.35
N LEU A 637 -14.85 11.22 18.81
CA LEU A 637 -15.08 12.44 19.61
C LEU A 637 -16.37 12.34 20.44
N LEU A 638 -17.45 11.86 19.83
CA LEU A 638 -18.73 11.68 20.53
C LEU A 638 -18.62 10.62 21.63
N ALA A 639 -17.95 9.48 21.36
CA ALA A 639 -17.74 8.44 22.36
C ALA A 639 -16.91 8.93 23.56
N LEU A 640 -15.86 9.72 23.32
CA LEU A 640 -14.95 10.19 24.38
C LEU A 640 -15.54 11.34 25.20
N THR A 641 -16.09 12.35 24.52
CA THR A 641 -16.53 13.59 25.16
C THR A 641 -17.99 13.56 25.58
N SER A 642 -18.76 12.58 25.07
CA SER A 642 -20.21 12.58 25.15
C SER A 642 -20.79 13.93 24.73
N THR A 643 -20.17 14.62 23.76
CA THR A 643 -20.58 15.93 23.24
C THR A 643 -20.64 15.86 21.72
N LEU A 644 -21.79 16.22 21.16
CA LEU A 644 -21.99 16.30 19.73
C LEU A 644 -21.28 17.55 19.16
N MET A 645 -20.26 17.33 18.34
CA MET A 645 -19.45 18.38 17.71
C MET A 645 -19.79 18.52 16.21
N PRO A 646 -19.48 19.66 15.57
CA PRO A 646 -19.57 19.80 14.11
C PRO A 646 -18.78 18.72 13.38
N ARG A 647 -19.09 18.48 12.09
CA ARG A 647 -18.36 17.52 11.26
C ARG A 647 -16.86 17.86 11.29
N PRO A 648 -15.98 16.88 11.59
CA PRO A 648 -14.55 17.14 11.68
C PRO A 648 -13.97 17.72 10.38
N PRO A 649 -13.20 18.82 10.41
CA PRO A 649 -12.57 19.38 9.21
C PRO A 649 -11.51 18.44 8.63
N TYR A 650 -11.01 18.74 7.42
CA TYR A 650 -9.88 18.00 6.85
C TYR A 650 -8.69 18.01 7.80
N SER A 651 -7.93 16.91 7.83
CA SER A 651 -6.77 16.73 8.73
C SER A 651 -7.07 16.80 10.24
N ALA A 652 -8.34 16.82 10.64
CA ALA A 652 -8.73 16.76 12.05
C ALA A 652 -8.12 15.52 12.71
N THR A 653 -7.39 15.71 13.80
CA THR A 653 -6.53 14.69 14.41
C THR A 653 -6.82 14.57 15.90
N ILE A 654 -7.10 13.34 16.36
CA ILE A 654 -7.16 12.98 17.78
C ILE A 654 -5.85 12.30 18.15
N VAL A 655 -5.18 12.76 19.22
CA VAL A 655 -3.97 12.13 19.75
C VAL A 655 -4.24 11.59 21.15
N PHE A 656 -3.92 10.32 21.38
CA PHE A 656 -3.95 9.68 22.69
C PHE A 656 -2.52 9.53 23.20
N GLU A 657 -2.19 10.26 24.27
CA GLU A 657 -0.92 10.14 24.98
C GLU A 657 -1.10 9.22 26.19
N LEU A 658 -0.37 8.10 26.23
CA LEU A 658 -0.25 7.27 27.43
C LEU A 658 0.96 7.72 28.25
N HIS A 659 0.72 8.06 29.51
CA HIS A 659 1.72 8.48 30.48
C HIS A 659 1.86 7.42 31.57
N GLN A 660 3.09 7.05 31.91
CA GLN A 660 3.36 6.26 33.12
C GLN A 660 3.59 7.21 34.29
N LEU A 661 2.80 7.05 35.35
CA LEU A 661 2.91 7.82 36.58
C LEU A 661 4.02 7.27 37.49
N GLN A 662 4.38 8.02 38.54
CA GLN A 662 5.46 7.65 39.47
C GLN A 662 5.19 6.33 40.21
N ASP A 663 3.93 5.99 40.43
CA ASP A 663 3.48 4.72 41.03
C ASP A 663 3.39 3.56 40.02
N LYS A 664 3.90 3.77 38.80
CA LYS A 664 3.86 2.85 37.65
C LYS A 664 2.47 2.61 37.06
N THR A 665 1.44 3.31 37.52
CA THR A 665 0.11 3.26 36.89
C THR A 665 0.08 4.09 35.60
N GLY A 666 -0.90 3.80 34.74
CA GLY A 666 -1.10 4.54 33.48
C GLY A 666 -2.10 5.68 33.61
N ALA A 667 -1.88 6.77 32.89
CA ALA A 667 -2.84 7.83 32.67
C ALA A 667 -2.89 8.22 31.18
N VAL A 668 -4.06 8.61 30.70
CA VAL A 668 -4.31 8.96 29.30
C VAL A 668 -4.65 10.45 29.19
N ARG A 669 -3.96 11.16 28.30
CA ARG A 669 -4.37 12.48 27.81
C ARG A 669 -4.88 12.34 26.39
N VAL A 670 -6.00 12.99 26.08
CA VAL A 670 -6.53 13.05 24.72
C VAL A 670 -6.46 14.48 24.21
N LEU A 671 -5.89 14.67 23.02
CA LEU A 671 -5.79 15.95 22.34
C LEU A 671 -6.61 15.93 21.05
N TYR A 672 -7.14 17.08 20.66
CA TYR A 672 -7.84 17.27 19.39
C TYR A 672 -7.27 18.48 18.65
N LEU A 673 -6.77 18.25 17.45
CA LEU A 673 -6.36 19.28 16.49
C LEU A 673 -7.45 19.39 15.41
N ASN A 674 -7.96 20.59 15.20
CA ASN A 674 -9.13 20.84 14.36
C ASN A 674 -9.00 22.11 13.51
N SER A 675 -7.77 22.56 13.24
CA SER A 675 -7.55 23.67 12.31
C SER A 675 -8.15 23.34 10.93
N THR A 676 -8.84 24.31 10.34
CA THR A 676 -9.39 24.21 8.97
C THR A 676 -8.36 24.57 7.90
N THR A 677 -7.24 25.18 8.30
CA THR A 677 -6.14 25.62 7.45
C THR A 677 -4.79 25.28 8.12
N PRO A 678 -4.54 23.99 8.43
CA PRO A 678 -3.34 23.59 9.18
C PRO A 678 -2.03 23.90 8.44
N GLU A 679 -2.07 24.07 7.11
CA GLU A 679 -0.95 24.55 6.29
C GLU A 679 -0.51 25.98 6.62
N ILE A 680 -1.39 26.78 7.23
CA ILE A 680 -1.09 28.16 7.69
C ILE A 680 -0.81 28.16 9.19
N ASP A 681 -1.73 27.61 9.98
CA ASP A 681 -1.61 27.50 11.44
C ASP A 681 -2.32 26.25 11.93
N VAL A 682 -1.55 25.33 12.53
CA VAL A 682 -2.08 24.13 13.17
C VAL A 682 -2.87 24.45 14.45
N GLY A 683 -2.59 25.60 15.06
CA GLY A 683 -3.22 26.03 16.30
C GLY A 683 -2.74 25.26 17.53
N LYS A 684 -3.33 25.59 18.68
CA LYS A 684 -3.08 24.88 19.94
C LYS A 684 -4.00 23.66 20.05
N PRO A 685 -3.50 22.45 20.37
CA PRO A 685 -4.34 21.29 20.59
C PRO A 685 -5.33 21.50 21.73
N HIS A 686 -6.58 21.11 21.51
CA HIS A 686 -7.61 21.10 22.55
C HIS A 686 -7.45 19.85 23.42
N VAL A 687 -7.38 20.03 24.74
CA VAL A 687 -7.39 18.89 25.68
C VAL A 687 -8.84 18.42 25.84
N LEU A 688 -9.09 17.14 25.54
CA LEU A 688 -10.41 16.53 25.68
C LEU A 688 -10.55 15.86 27.06
N ASN A 689 -11.34 16.48 27.93
CA ASN A 689 -11.61 15.96 29.26
C ASN A 689 -12.83 15.03 29.25
N LEU A 690 -12.59 13.73 29.46
CA LEU A 690 -13.65 12.75 29.62
C LEU A 690 -14.46 13.06 30.89
N LYS A 691 -15.77 12.76 30.87
CA LYS A 691 -16.67 13.05 32.00
C LYS A 691 -16.13 12.47 33.32
N GLY A 692 -15.81 13.35 34.25
CA GLY A 692 -15.23 13.00 35.56
C GLY A 692 -13.72 12.77 35.57
N CYS A 693 -13.00 13.03 34.49
CA CYS A 693 -11.55 13.06 34.44
C CYS A 693 -11.01 14.50 34.33
N SER A 694 -9.79 14.71 34.84
CA SER A 694 -8.95 15.86 34.49
C SER A 694 -8.19 15.57 33.19
N ASP A 695 -7.33 16.51 32.78
CA ASP A 695 -6.46 16.43 31.59
C ASP A 695 -5.61 15.14 31.50
N LEU A 696 -5.33 14.49 32.63
CA LEU A 696 -4.70 13.17 32.72
C LEU A 696 -5.67 12.20 33.38
N CYS A 697 -6.39 11.44 32.57
CA CYS A 697 -7.41 10.49 33.02
C CYS A 697 -6.74 9.16 33.41
N PRO A 698 -6.89 8.65 34.65
CA PRO A 698 -6.33 7.34 35.02
C PRO A 698 -6.79 6.25 34.05
N LEU A 699 -5.88 5.38 33.60
CA LEU A 699 -6.14 4.40 32.53
C LEU A 699 -7.33 3.49 32.85
N ASP A 700 -7.43 2.99 34.09
CA ASP A 700 -8.56 2.15 34.51
C ASP A 700 -9.90 2.89 34.43
N LYS A 701 -9.88 4.20 34.73
CA LYS A 701 -11.07 5.05 34.63
C LYS A 701 -11.41 5.33 33.17
N PHE A 702 -10.41 5.61 32.32
CA PHE A 702 -10.59 5.78 30.88
C PHE A 702 -11.25 4.54 30.27
N VAL A 703 -10.70 3.36 30.55
CA VAL A 703 -11.23 2.06 30.11
C VAL A 703 -12.67 1.88 30.60
N LYS A 704 -12.96 2.14 31.87
CA LYS A 704 -14.32 2.01 32.43
C LYS A 704 -15.33 2.92 31.73
N ILE A 705 -14.92 4.12 31.34
CA ILE A 705 -15.78 5.08 30.63
C ILE A 705 -16.06 4.62 29.20
N THR A 706 -15.05 4.11 28.49
CA THR A 706 -15.16 3.73 27.07
C THR A 706 -15.75 2.34 26.86
N MET A 707 -15.66 1.44 27.84
CA MET A 707 -16.10 0.03 27.73
C MET A 707 -17.56 -0.15 27.29
N LYS A 708 -18.46 0.77 27.63
CA LYS A 708 -19.87 0.71 27.18
C LYS A 708 -20.05 0.82 25.66
N PHE A 709 -19.05 1.37 24.97
CA PHE A 709 -19.02 1.51 23.52
C PHE A 709 -18.25 0.37 22.85
N ILE A 710 -17.71 -0.61 23.58
CA ILE A 710 -17.03 -1.76 22.98
C ILE A 710 -18.06 -2.88 22.73
N PRO A 711 -18.19 -3.38 21.49
CA PRO A 711 -19.08 -4.49 21.17
C PRO A 711 -18.58 -5.79 21.82
N ASP A 712 -19.49 -6.67 22.23
CA ASP A 712 -19.11 -7.98 22.78
C ASP A 712 -18.73 -8.94 21.64
N ASP A 713 -19.52 -8.92 20.57
CA ASP A 713 -19.27 -9.60 19.30
C ASP A 713 -19.82 -8.68 18.20
N TRP A 714 -18.90 -8.06 17.46
CA TRP A 714 -19.28 -7.10 16.43
C TRP A 714 -20.11 -7.76 15.33
N ASP A 715 -19.78 -8.97 14.89
CA ASP A 715 -20.49 -9.64 13.79
C ASP A 715 -21.92 -10.02 14.21
N ALA A 716 -22.05 -10.59 15.41
CA ALA A 716 -23.36 -10.95 15.96
C ALA A 716 -24.23 -9.72 16.24
N GLU A 717 -23.66 -8.62 16.75
CA GLU A 717 -24.40 -7.37 16.94
C GLU A 717 -24.79 -6.75 15.60
N CYS A 718 -23.95 -6.86 14.58
CA CYS A 718 -24.15 -6.26 13.28
C CYS A 718 -25.28 -6.91 12.45
N GLN A 719 -25.45 -8.23 12.58
CA GLN A 719 -26.50 -9.00 11.88
C GLN A 719 -27.89 -8.84 12.52
N GLN A 720 -28.00 -8.29 13.73
CA GLN A 720 -29.28 -8.13 14.39
C GLN A 720 -30.06 -6.95 13.80
N PRO A 721 -31.35 -7.11 13.43
CA PRO A 721 -32.18 -5.96 13.08
C PRO A 721 -32.27 -5.01 14.28
N ALA A 722 -32.29 -3.70 14.03
CA ALA A 722 -32.39 -2.69 15.07
C ALA A 722 -33.60 -2.98 16.00
N LYS A 723 -33.33 -3.42 17.24
CA LYS A 723 -34.39 -3.81 18.20
C LYS A 723 -35.18 -2.58 18.64
N LYS A 724 -36.51 -2.67 18.66
CA LYS A 724 -37.38 -1.65 19.25
C LYS A 724 -37.32 -1.54 20.79
N LYS A 725 -36.51 -2.34 21.52
CA LYS A 725 -36.20 -2.13 22.95
C LYS A 725 -35.01 -2.96 23.47
N SER A 726 -34.17 -2.26 24.25
CA SER A 726 -33.18 -2.68 25.28
C SER A 726 -32.23 -3.85 24.98
N VAL A 727 -31.13 -3.54 24.28
CA VAL A 727 -29.80 -4.03 24.71
C VAL A 727 -29.30 -3.07 25.78
N VAL A 728 -28.61 -3.57 26.81
CA VAL A 728 -28.22 -2.81 28.01
C VAL A 728 -27.13 -1.78 27.68
N VAL A 729 -27.54 -0.68 27.05
CA VAL A 729 -26.93 0.63 27.25
C VAL A 729 -27.92 1.43 28.08
N SER A 730 -27.45 2.15 29.09
CA SER A 730 -28.34 2.87 30.01
C SER A 730 -29.31 3.78 29.23
N ASN A 731 -30.60 3.77 29.60
CA ASN A 731 -31.60 4.70 29.06
C ASN A 731 -31.13 6.17 29.15
N SER A 732 -30.21 6.48 30.08
CA SER A 732 -29.57 7.78 30.21
C SER A 732 -28.69 8.16 29.00
N THR A 733 -27.93 7.24 28.40
CA THR A 733 -27.03 7.58 27.28
C THR A 733 -27.84 7.96 26.02
N LYS A 734 -28.94 7.24 25.75
CA LYS A 734 -29.84 7.56 24.64
C LYS A 734 -30.54 8.91 24.84
N ALA A 735 -30.94 9.22 26.08
CA ALA A 735 -31.53 10.52 26.42
C ALA A 735 -30.51 11.67 26.30
N GLU A 736 -29.27 11.47 26.78
CA GLU A 736 -28.18 12.45 26.66
C GLU A 736 -27.86 12.78 25.19
N LEU A 737 -27.71 11.77 24.33
CA LEU A 737 -27.44 11.98 22.89
C LEU A 737 -28.58 12.71 22.17
N LYS A 738 -29.83 12.37 22.50
CA LYS A 738 -31.00 13.08 21.95
C LYS A 738 -31.02 14.55 22.40
N GLN A 739 -30.78 14.81 23.68
CA GLN A 739 -30.75 16.17 24.21
C GLN A 739 -29.68 17.03 23.53
N GLN A 740 -28.50 16.47 23.26
CA GLN A 740 -27.43 17.20 22.58
C GLN A 740 -27.73 17.52 21.14
N PHE A 741 -28.35 16.58 20.43
CA PHE A 741 -28.84 16.83 19.08
C PHE A 741 -29.80 18.03 19.08
N GLN A 742 -30.74 18.05 20.02
CA GLN A 742 -31.68 19.17 20.16
C GLN A 742 -30.97 20.48 20.49
N ILE A 743 -30.02 20.50 21.44
CA ILE A 743 -29.25 21.72 21.79
C ILE A 743 -28.41 22.24 20.62
N PHE A 744 -27.90 21.35 19.76
CA PHE A 744 -27.04 21.74 18.65
C PHE A 744 -27.84 22.34 17.48
N TYR A 745 -29.07 21.86 17.24
CA TYR A 745 -29.88 22.21 16.07
C TYR A 745 -31.11 23.09 16.35
N HIS A 746 -31.54 23.22 17.61
CA HIS A 746 -32.65 24.06 18.07
C HIS A 746 -32.17 25.06 19.12
#